data_AF-A0A2N1TE96-F1
#
_entry.id   AF-A0A2N1TE96-F1
#
_cell.length_a   1.000
_cell.length_b   1.000
_cell.length_c   1.000
_cell.angle_alpha   90.00
_cell.angle_beta   90.00
_cell.angle_gamma   90.00
#
_symmetry.space_group_name_H-M   'P 1'
#
loop_
_entity.id
_entity.type
_entity.pdbx_description
1 polymer ?
#
loop_
_entity_poly.entity_id
_entity_poly.type
_entity_poly.pdbx_seq_one_letter_code
_entity_poly.pdbx_strand_id
1 'polypeptide(L)'
;MKNYSNSRSLIMTLLMATLCMTGCFESLNPPITDETNNITPANIDESSPYQFANGCYSMEFTRTGESLEGQNTCYRAGDNGEPFFMKPAALGQYIFHDSRGRYLAIVKTITGYRPVRTDRLNTGAIWELKWENSMEGYVLRSIQAGLILEMNEKGALTLTRETSERCLVAFTETEGCRSFPEADLNVNLNIDAKKALSRPNPGTPGDKYSDREPVTGYADTHAHLNHFLGSGQTTFVGETFNPLGITEALKDCSSLHGIDGVTDLFGMAVDGHASHDTSGWPDFNFWPTTYTSTHQQAYYRWLERSWLAGQRVLVQQMVSNEILCNIKKLIPSEKIGVTCDDMEIAELQLNNIYEMQDYIDAQCGGPGQGWFRIVTSSREARRVIAQGKMAVFLSLEFDTVFGAGIDYFGRYESGKISREELDDELRNIEEQLDYFYERGVRSVFPIHAFNNGFGGAQLYQTPIFNLVNMMERGSFFDVEAASNPRIQYREDGIAVDNPDEMQALFPFLPFVPITAEGQGHSNTLGMSGLGEWLLELLINRRMIIEIDHMGEHTLDRAMEILWEAKYPGVIASHTRIIDLKEGQKAWEQLDIPRMIKILQLGGIVAPMLWETLEGHQKCVADYLKLMMDGGGRIENEQYEKYGQNEVHASWYDMNDESLDDLVWGVPYATDVNGACPLPNFDTFPQFQETIEYGFGPLFPGVYSPGTEISFEKQVTGSRIFDINGDRGMAHYGLMPDMIRKMQLDPETVLMQPLFNSAEAYLRMMERVERYSDTYPARDSEYWE
;
A
#
# COMPACT_ATOMS: atom_id res chain seq x y z
N MET A 1 -61.21 23.38 -26.83
CA MET A 1 -62.55 22.99 -26.35
C MET A 1 -62.39 22.39 -24.95
N LYS A 2 -63.03 23.03 -23.94
CA LYS A 2 -63.35 22.60 -22.56
C LYS A 2 -62.20 22.03 -21.70
N ASN A 3 -61.59 22.77 -20.77
CA ASN A 3 -62.04 23.15 -19.41
C ASN A 3 -62.64 22.02 -18.56
N TYR A 4 -61.96 21.64 -17.46
CA TYR A 4 -62.49 21.73 -16.09
C TYR A 4 -61.38 21.95 -15.06
N SER A 5 -61.71 22.75 -14.05
CA SER A 5 -60.87 23.34 -13.01
C SER A 5 -61.10 22.71 -11.63
N ASN A 6 -60.19 23.04 -10.70
CA ASN A 6 -60.37 23.26 -9.24
C ASN A 6 -59.96 22.18 -8.21
N SER A 7 -58.73 22.37 -7.69
CA SER A 7 -58.39 22.97 -6.37
C SER A 7 -58.40 22.14 -5.07
N ARG A 8 -57.26 22.28 -4.37
CA ARG A 8 -56.96 22.29 -2.91
C ARG A 8 -56.51 21.00 -2.19
N SER A 9 -55.20 21.00 -1.92
CA SER A 9 -54.56 20.91 -0.59
C SER A 9 -54.74 19.62 0.22
N LEU A 10 -53.68 18.80 0.29
CA LEU A 10 -53.21 18.28 1.57
C LEU A 10 -51.69 18.03 1.50
N ILE A 11 -51.00 18.59 2.48
CA ILE A 11 -49.59 18.48 2.81
C ILE A 11 -49.31 17.05 3.25
N MET A 12 -48.30 16.38 2.66
CA MET A 12 -47.46 15.43 3.40
C MET A 12 -46.10 15.27 2.71
N THR A 13 -45.14 15.94 3.33
CA THR A 13 -43.69 15.88 3.21
C THR A 13 -43.17 14.47 3.54
N LEU A 14 -42.24 13.91 2.77
CA LEU A 14 -40.88 13.62 3.24
C LEU A 14 -39.94 13.26 2.09
N LEU A 15 -38.76 13.87 2.15
CA LEU A 15 -37.67 13.85 1.18
C LEU A 15 -37.07 12.44 1.00
N MET A 16 -36.85 12.07 -0.27
CA MET A 16 -35.74 11.22 -0.69
C MET A 16 -34.57 12.14 -1.00
N ALA A 17 -33.64 12.30 -0.06
CA ALA A 17 -32.33 12.88 -0.31
C ALA A 17 -31.34 12.26 0.68
N THR A 18 -30.88 11.05 0.37
CA THR A 18 -29.73 10.43 1.02
C THR A 18 -28.71 10.21 -0.08
N LEU A 19 -27.88 11.23 -0.36
CA LEU A 19 -26.58 10.98 -0.97
C LEU A 19 -25.71 10.40 0.15
N CYS A 20 -25.77 9.08 0.32
CA CYS A 20 -24.84 8.38 1.18
C CYS A 20 -23.47 8.38 0.49
N MET A 21 -22.54 9.19 0.98
CA MET A 21 -21.12 8.86 0.91
C MET A 21 -20.89 7.70 1.88
N THR A 22 -21.20 6.48 1.44
CA THR A 22 -20.92 5.25 2.18
C THR A 22 -19.41 5.05 2.21
N GLY A 23 -18.77 5.17 3.38
CA GLY A 23 -17.33 4.91 3.53
C GLY A 23 -16.85 5.02 4.98
N CYS A 24 -17.50 5.87 5.77
CA CYS A 24 -17.25 5.97 7.20
C CYS A 24 -18.54 5.58 7.94
N PHE A 25 -18.70 4.29 8.22
CA PHE A 25 -19.73 3.85 9.15
C PHE A 25 -19.41 4.44 10.52
N GLU A 26 -20.41 5.02 11.19
CA GLU A 26 -20.32 5.28 12.62
C GLU A 26 -19.79 4.01 13.29
N SER A 27 -18.66 4.13 13.98
CA SER A 27 -18.18 3.06 14.83
C SER A 27 -19.29 2.73 15.83
N LEU A 28 -19.99 1.62 15.62
CA LEU A 28 -20.85 1.05 16.65
C LEU A 28 -19.92 0.52 17.75
N ASN A 29 -19.47 1.41 18.61
CA ASN A 29 -18.90 1.04 19.89
C ASN A 29 -19.91 0.10 20.58
N PRO A 30 -19.49 -1.07 21.08
CA PRO A 30 -20.41 -1.96 21.77
C PRO A 30 -20.95 -1.22 23.00
N PRO A 31 -22.26 -1.32 23.29
CA PRO A 31 -22.75 -0.94 24.60
C PRO A 31 -22.04 -1.83 25.63
N ILE A 32 -21.31 -1.21 26.54
CA ILE A 32 -20.86 -1.86 27.77
C ILE A 32 -22.14 -2.35 28.45
N THR A 33 -22.32 -3.66 28.52
CA THR A 33 -23.43 -4.27 29.25
C THR A 33 -23.18 -4.09 30.73
N ASP A 34 -23.65 -2.97 31.26
CA ASP A 34 -24.01 -2.89 32.67
C ASP A 34 -25.50 -2.55 32.75
N GLU A 35 -26.22 -3.36 33.51
CA GLU A 35 -27.67 -3.31 33.61
C GLU A 35 -28.16 -1.94 34.07
N THR A 36 -29.23 -1.46 33.45
CA THR A 36 -30.03 -0.29 33.84
C THR A 36 -29.32 1.07 33.73
N ASN A 37 -29.37 1.69 32.54
CA ASN A 37 -29.54 3.14 32.45
C ASN A 37 -30.17 3.53 31.09
N ASN A 38 -31.09 4.49 31.16
CA ASN A 38 -31.72 5.12 30.01
C ASN A 38 -30.67 5.51 28.97
N ILE A 39 -30.91 5.18 27.70
CA ILE A 39 -30.13 5.67 26.57
C ILE A 39 -30.40 7.17 26.47
N THR A 40 -29.56 7.98 27.12
CA THR A 40 -29.32 9.36 26.71
C THR A 40 -28.55 9.34 25.39
N PRO A 41 -28.81 10.27 24.45
CA PRO A 41 -27.91 10.48 23.32
C PRO A 41 -26.49 10.57 23.86
N ALA A 42 -25.54 9.87 23.23
CA ALA A 42 -24.13 10.04 23.56
C ALA A 42 -23.84 11.54 23.64
N ASN A 43 -23.17 12.00 24.72
CA ASN A 43 -22.71 13.37 24.84
C ASN A 43 -21.90 13.70 23.57
N ILE A 44 -22.52 14.37 22.60
CA ILE A 44 -21.80 14.93 21.46
C ILE A 44 -20.87 15.94 22.10
N ASP A 45 -19.57 15.68 22.00
CA ASP A 45 -18.59 16.67 22.40
C ASP A 45 -18.68 17.83 21.41
N GLU A 46 -19.48 18.83 21.77
CA GLU A 46 -19.70 20.03 20.96
C GLU A 46 -18.39 20.75 20.64
N SER A 47 -17.31 20.49 21.40
CA SER A 47 -15.96 21.03 21.17
C SER A 47 -15.13 20.25 20.15
N SER A 48 -15.60 19.08 19.72
CA SER A 48 -14.89 18.23 18.75
C SER A 48 -14.93 18.85 17.34
N PRO A 49 -13.78 19.23 16.77
CA PRO A 49 -13.73 19.82 15.42
C PRO A 49 -14.01 18.78 14.33
N TYR A 50 -14.06 17.49 14.65
CA TYR A 50 -14.17 16.41 13.66
C TYR A 50 -15.61 16.10 13.24
N GLN A 51 -16.60 16.60 13.99
CA GLN A 51 -18.03 16.36 13.73
C GLN A 51 -18.54 16.95 12.40
N PHE A 52 -17.74 17.82 11.76
CA PHE A 52 -18.10 18.50 10.50
C PHE A 52 -17.54 17.81 9.24
N ALA A 53 -16.86 16.67 9.39
CA ALA A 53 -16.22 15.96 8.29
C ALA A 53 -17.20 15.60 7.17
N ASN A 54 -16.92 16.07 5.96
CA ASN A 54 -17.67 15.78 4.74
C ASN A 54 -19.18 16.16 4.80
N GLY A 55 -19.57 17.03 5.74
CA GLY A 55 -20.94 17.50 5.89
C GLY A 55 -21.21 18.82 5.16
N CYS A 56 -22.49 19.20 5.12
CA CYS A 56 -22.98 20.42 4.50
C CYS A 56 -23.45 21.42 5.57
N TYR A 57 -22.75 22.55 5.68
CA TYR A 57 -22.99 23.52 6.76
C TYR A 57 -23.00 24.95 6.26
N SER A 58 -23.85 25.79 6.84
CA SER A 58 -23.70 27.26 6.78
C SER A 58 -22.85 27.74 7.96
N MET A 59 -22.06 28.79 7.74
CA MET A 59 -21.20 29.40 8.76
C MET A 59 -21.78 30.75 9.22
N GLU A 60 -21.90 30.94 10.53
CA GLU A 60 -22.35 32.18 11.18
C GLU A 60 -21.27 32.71 12.13
N PHE A 61 -21.12 34.04 12.23
CA PHE A 61 -20.32 34.66 13.29
C PHE A 61 -21.18 34.90 14.54
N THR A 62 -20.87 34.21 15.64
CA THR A 62 -21.77 34.11 16.82
C THR A 62 -22.01 35.44 17.52
N ARG A 63 -21.05 36.36 17.45
CA ARG A 63 -21.16 37.72 18.00
C ARG A 63 -22.24 38.55 17.31
N THR A 64 -22.32 38.48 15.98
CA THR A 64 -23.21 39.33 15.19
C THR A 64 -24.51 38.62 14.82
N GLY A 65 -24.53 37.29 14.83
CA GLY A 65 -25.63 36.49 14.31
C GLY A 65 -25.69 36.49 12.78
N GLU A 66 -24.65 36.99 12.10
CA GLU A 66 -24.63 37.15 10.65
C GLU A 66 -24.02 35.92 9.99
N SER A 67 -24.75 35.34 9.03
CA SER A 67 -24.26 34.26 8.19
C SER A 67 -23.32 34.77 7.10
N LEU A 68 -22.38 33.94 6.66
CA LEU A 68 -21.55 34.24 5.50
C LEU A 68 -22.31 34.03 4.20
N GLU A 69 -22.28 35.02 3.32
CA GLU A 69 -22.84 34.97 1.97
C GLU A 69 -21.74 35.22 0.92
N GLY A 70 -21.72 34.42 -0.15
CA GLY A 70 -20.78 34.57 -1.25
C GLY A 70 -21.15 35.70 -2.21
N GLN A 71 -20.29 36.70 -2.38
CA GLN A 71 -20.45 37.80 -3.35
C GLN A 71 -19.26 37.90 -4.29
N ASN A 72 -19.44 37.49 -5.55
CA ASN A 72 -18.40 37.50 -6.60
C ASN A 72 -17.08 36.88 -6.09
N THR A 73 -16.15 37.73 -5.63
CA THR A 73 -14.78 37.41 -5.20
C THR A 73 -14.54 37.50 -3.68
N CYS A 74 -15.56 37.72 -2.85
CA CYS A 74 -15.44 37.73 -1.39
C CYS A 74 -16.64 37.07 -0.70
N TYR A 75 -16.47 36.74 0.58
CA TYR A 75 -17.57 36.42 1.49
C TYR A 75 -17.78 37.59 2.45
N ARG A 76 -19.04 37.86 2.82
CA ARG A 76 -19.46 38.94 3.72
C ARG A 76 -20.66 38.49 4.55
N ALA A 77 -21.00 39.26 5.58
CA ALA A 77 -22.27 39.12 6.27
C ALA A 77 -23.45 39.26 5.28
N GLY A 78 -24.43 38.38 5.40
CA GLY A 78 -25.65 38.39 4.62
C GLY A 78 -26.78 37.61 5.27
N ASP A 79 -28.00 37.81 4.77
CA ASP A 79 -29.23 37.19 5.30
C ASP A 79 -29.43 35.75 4.81
N ASN A 80 -28.76 35.38 3.71
CA ASN A 80 -28.81 34.04 3.14
C ASN A 80 -27.45 33.36 3.34
N GLY A 81 -27.36 32.46 4.32
CA GLY A 81 -26.13 31.72 4.58
C GLY A 81 -25.72 30.83 3.40
N GLU A 82 -24.47 30.95 2.98
CA GLU A 82 -23.85 30.13 1.94
C GLU A 82 -23.66 28.70 2.46
N PRO A 83 -24.17 27.68 1.75
CA PRO A 83 -23.86 26.28 2.04
C PRO A 83 -22.41 25.95 1.67
N PHE A 84 -21.64 25.46 2.64
CA PHE A 84 -20.29 24.95 2.46
C PHE A 84 -20.24 23.44 2.67
N PHE A 85 -19.71 22.72 1.68
CA PHE A 85 -19.19 21.39 1.91
C PHE A 85 -17.86 21.52 2.67
N MET A 86 -17.79 20.95 3.87
CA MET A 86 -16.60 20.96 4.73
C MET A 86 -15.74 19.73 4.46
N LYS A 87 -14.82 19.83 3.50
CA LYS A 87 -13.88 18.74 3.16
C LYS A 87 -12.71 18.74 4.14
N PRO A 88 -12.46 17.64 4.87
CA PRO A 88 -11.25 17.51 5.67
C PRO A 88 -10.01 17.46 4.78
N ALA A 89 -9.05 18.35 5.07
CA ALA A 89 -7.71 18.37 4.48
C ALA A 89 -6.69 17.62 5.34
N ALA A 90 -6.92 17.60 6.67
CA ALA A 90 -6.21 16.83 7.69
C ALA A 90 -7.08 16.81 8.96
N LEU A 91 -6.63 16.16 10.02
CA LEU A 91 -7.33 16.16 11.32
C LEU A 91 -7.59 17.60 11.81
N GLY A 92 -8.87 17.97 11.94
CA GLY A 92 -9.30 19.28 12.41
C GLY A 92 -9.06 20.41 11.41
N GLN A 93 -8.67 20.10 10.17
CA GLN A 93 -8.40 21.08 9.12
C GLN A 93 -9.36 20.90 7.96
N TYR A 94 -9.93 21.99 7.46
CA TYR A 94 -11.01 21.98 6.48
C TYR A 94 -10.76 22.91 5.30
N ILE A 95 -11.24 22.47 4.15
CA ILE A 95 -11.50 23.29 2.97
C ILE A 95 -13.02 23.53 2.91
N PHE A 96 -13.41 24.80 2.83
CA PHE A 96 -14.81 25.20 2.69
C PHE A 96 -15.14 25.42 1.21
N HIS A 97 -15.93 24.51 0.63
CA HIS A 97 -16.31 24.51 -0.79
C HIS A 97 -17.79 24.90 -0.93
N ASP A 98 -18.04 26.06 -1.54
CA ASP A 98 -19.37 26.66 -1.56
C ASP A 98 -20.31 26.10 -2.65
N SER A 99 -21.58 26.50 -2.62
CA SER A 99 -22.61 26.02 -3.54
C SER A 99 -22.32 26.29 -5.03
N ARG A 100 -21.45 27.25 -5.36
CA ARG A 100 -21.05 27.56 -6.75
C ARG A 100 -19.70 26.95 -7.13
N GLY A 101 -19.08 26.17 -6.25
CA GLY A 101 -17.78 25.56 -6.46
C GLY A 101 -16.59 26.51 -6.29
N ARG A 102 -16.68 27.42 -5.32
CA ARG A 102 -15.60 28.33 -4.94
C ARG A 102 -15.16 28.02 -3.51
N TYR A 103 -13.94 28.43 -3.17
CA TYR A 103 -13.31 28.17 -1.88
C TYR A 103 -13.21 29.44 -1.04
N LEU A 104 -13.42 29.31 0.27
CA LEU A 104 -12.94 30.28 1.25
C LEU A 104 -11.43 30.11 1.41
N ALA A 105 -10.66 31.09 0.93
CA ALA A 105 -9.21 31.03 0.96
C ALA A 105 -8.61 32.38 1.37
N ILE A 106 -7.30 32.38 1.59
CA ILE A 106 -6.51 33.61 1.72
C ILE A 106 -5.57 33.78 0.52
N VAL A 107 -5.26 35.02 0.20
CA VAL A 107 -4.22 35.37 -0.78
C VAL A 107 -3.23 36.35 -0.19
N LYS A 108 -1.95 36.16 -0.53
CA LYS A 108 -0.89 37.12 -0.19
C LYS A 108 -1.03 38.38 -1.04
N THR A 109 -0.88 39.52 -0.40
CA THR A 109 -0.89 40.87 -0.99
C THR A 109 0.35 41.63 -0.53
N ILE A 110 0.57 42.82 -1.10
CA ILE A 110 1.70 43.69 -0.71
C ILE A 110 1.65 44.05 0.78
N THR A 111 0.45 44.15 1.36
CA THR A 111 0.24 44.60 2.75
C THR A 111 -0.02 43.46 3.73
N GLY A 112 0.10 42.20 3.32
CA GLY A 112 -0.20 41.02 4.15
C GLY A 112 -1.15 40.04 3.48
N TYR A 113 -1.96 39.31 4.24
CA TYR A 113 -2.94 38.36 3.71
C TYR A 113 -4.35 38.93 3.76
N ARG A 114 -5.22 38.49 2.84
CA ARG A 114 -6.66 38.82 2.88
C ARG A 114 -7.53 37.60 2.53
N PRO A 115 -8.72 37.46 3.14
CA PRO A 115 -9.69 36.45 2.73
C PRO A 115 -10.27 36.75 1.34
N VAL A 116 -10.55 35.70 0.57
CA VAL A 116 -11.13 35.76 -0.78
C VAL A 116 -12.06 34.58 -1.03
N ARG A 117 -12.92 34.76 -2.05
CA ARG A 117 -13.72 33.70 -2.67
C ARG A 117 -13.15 33.37 -4.04
N THR A 118 -12.58 32.17 -4.20
CA THR A 118 -11.74 31.82 -5.35
C THR A 118 -12.14 30.49 -5.97
N ASP A 119 -11.90 30.29 -7.26
CA ASP A 119 -11.99 28.98 -7.94
C ASP A 119 -10.66 28.22 -7.88
N ARG A 120 -9.58 28.89 -7.47
CA ARG A 120 -8.26 28.28 -7.32
C ARG A 120 -8.14 27.57 -5.98
N LEU A 121 -7.96 26.25 -6.03
CA LEU A 121 -7.62 25.45 -4.88
C LEU A 121 -6.10 25.47 -4.66
N ASN A 122 -5.66 25.78 -3.44
CA ASN A 122 -4.27 25.73 -2.98
C ASN A 122 -4.25 25.75 -1.45
N THR A 123 -3.07 25.69 -0.84
CA THR A 123 -2.89 25.67 0.62
C THR A 123 -3.48 26.88 1.36
N GLY A 124 -3.72 28.00 0.67
CA GLY A 124 -4.43 29.15 1.23
C GLY A 124 -5.92 28.90 1.52
N ALA A 125 -6.49 27.80 1.01
CA ALA A 125 -7.87 27.36 1.28
C ALA A 125 -8.01 26.46 2.52
N ILE A 126 -6.90 26.09 3.17
CA ILE A 126 -6.91 25.20 4.32
C ILE A 126 -6.98 26.01 5.63
N TRP A 127 -7.97 25.68 6.45
CA TRP A 127 -8.23 26.30 7.74
C TRP A 127 -8.24 25.25 8.85
N GLU A 128 -7.46 25.47 9.91
CA GLU A 128 -7.62 24.77 11.17
C GLU A 128 -8.89 25.27 11.86
N LEU A 129 -9.77 24.33 12.19
CA LEU A 129 -10.95 24.55 13.03
C LEU A 129 -10.58 24.20 14.46
N LYS A 130 -10.55 25.21 15.33
CA LYS A 130 -10.13 25.06 16.72
C LYS A 130 -11.21 25.54 17.68
N TRP A 131 -11.48 24.75 18.70
CA TRP A 131 -12.30 25.17 19.83
C TRP A 131 -11.48 26.07 20.78
N GLU A 132 -12.01 27.24 21.11
CA GLU A 132 -11.40 28.19 22.03
C GLU A 132 -12.11 28.13 23.39
N ASN A 133 -11.50 27.40 24.33
CA ASN A 133 -12.07 27.15 25.66
C ASN A 133 -12.43 28.42 26.44
N SER A 134 -11.66 29.49 26.27
CA SER A 134 -11.89 30.75 27.00
C SER A 134 -13.16 31.49 26.55
N MET A 135 -13.65 31.17 25.35
CA MET A 135 -14.81 31.82 24.73
C MET A 135 -15.92 30.82 24.36
N GLU A 136 -15.73 29.53 24.62
CA GLU A 136 -16.68 28.45 24.34
C GLU A 136 -17.20 28.49 22.89
N GLY A 137 -16.30 28.57 21.91
CA GLY A 137 -16.68 28.58 20.49
C GLY A 137 -15.54 28.28 19.53
N TYR A 138 -15.89 28.04 18.27
CA TYR A 138 -14.92 27.71 17.23
C TYR A 138 -14.28 28.95 16.61
N VAL A 139 -13.03 28.80 16.18
CA VAL A 139 -12.32 29.79 15.36
C VAL A 139 -11.64 29.11 14.18
N LEU A 140 -11.48 29.86 13.09
CA LEU A 140 -10.79 29.41 11.89
C LEU A 140 -9.42 30.07 11.78
N ARG A 141 -8.36 29.27 11.86
CA ARG A 141 -6.98 29.72 11.66
C ARG A 141 -6.49 29.26 10.29
N SER A 142 -6.00 30.18 9.47
CA SER A 142 -5.37 29.81 8.21
C SER A 142 -4.07 29.06 8.46
N ILE A 143 -3.92 27.88 7.85
CA ILE A 143 -2.68 27.10 7.92
C ILE A 143 -1.52 27.86 7.26
N GLN A 144 -1.77 28.50 6.12
CA GLN A 144 -0.73 29.21 5.36
C GLN A 144 -0.18 30.45 6.08
N ALA A 145 -1.01 31.19 6.83
CA ALA A 145 -0.60 32.46 7.45
C ALA A 145 -0.53 32.44 8.99
N GLY A 146 -1.10 31.44 9.65
CA GLY A 146 -1.24 31.39 11.11
C GLY A 146 -2.21 32.43 11.68
N LEU A 147 -2.94 33.15 10.83
CA LEU A 147 -3.88 34.22 11.20
C LEU A 147 -5.32 33.68 11.33
N ILE A 148 -6.11 34.32 12.19
CA ILE A 148 -7.48 33.92 12.53
C ILE A 148 -8.47 34.76 11.69
N LEU A 149 -9.51 34.11 11.17
CA LEU A 149 -10.59 34.76 10.45
C LEU A 149 -11.44 35.60 11.41
N GLU A 150 -11.68 36.85 11.04
CA GLU A 150 -12.50 37.80 11.82
C GLU A 150 -13.54 38.46 10.91
N MET A 151 -14.74 38.71 11.44
CA MET A 151 -15.69 39.62 10.81
C MET A 151 -15.59 41.02 11.44
N ASN A 152 -15.28 42.02 10.61
CA ASN A 152 -15.22 43.40 11.09
C ASN A 152 -16.62 44.02 11.22
N GLU A 153 -16.70 45.20 11.85
CA GLU A 153 -17.96 45.94 12.11
C GLU A 153 -18.75 46.33 10.86
N LYS A 154 -18.16 46.21 9.67
CA LYS A 154 -18.81 46.49 8.38
C LYS A 154 -19.28 45.21 7.68
N GLY A 155 -19.29 44.06 8.38
CA GLY A 155 -19.67 42.76 7.83
C GLY A 155 -18.69 42.19 6.82
N ALA A 156 -17.43 42.67 6.79
CA ALA A 156 -16.41 42.18 5.88
C ALA A 156 -15.38 41.31 6.60
N LEU A 157 -14.95 40.24 5.93
CA LEU A 157 -13.93 39.33 6.46
C LEU A 157 -12.53 39.97 6.46
N THR A 158 -11.84 39.85 7.58
CA THR A 158 -10.46 40.27 7.83
C THR A 158 -9.67 39.14 8.50
N LEU A 159 -8.38 39.38 8.77
CA LEU A 159 -7.51 38.44 9.48
C LEU A 159 -6.85 39.14 10.66
N THR A 160 -6.76 38.44 11.79
CA THR A 160 -6.15 38.94 13.03
C THR A 160 -5.15 37.92 13.61
N ARG A 161 -4.29 38.38 14.52
CA ARG A 161 -3.37 37.52 15.28
C ARG A 161 -3.96 37.04 16.59
N GLU A 162 -4.79 37.88 17.22
CA GLU A 162 -5.37 37.62 18.53
C GLU A 162 -6.83 37.23 18.37
N THR A 163 -7.23 36.20 19.10
CA THR A 163 -8.62 35.75 19.13
C THR A 163 -9.47 36.78 19.89
N SER A 164 -10.65 37.09 19.35
CA SER A 164 -11.67 37.86 20.03
C SER A 164 -13.04 37.28 19.69
N GLU A 165 -14.11 37.74 20.34
CA GLU A 165 -15.44 37.18 20.05
C GLU A 165 -15.92 37.52 18.61
N ARG A 166 -15.25 38.44 17.88
CA ARG A 166 -15.49 38.67 16.43
C ARG A 166 -14.90 37.58 15.52
N CYS A 167 -14.16 36.64 16.09
CA CYS A 167 -13.57 35.49 15.39
C CYS A 167 -14.39 34.22 15.58
N LEU A 168 -15.36 34.22 16.50
CA LEU A 168 -16.11 33.04 16.86
C LEU A 168 -17.12 32.70 15.76
N VAL A 169 -17.08 31.46 15.32
CA VAL A 169 -17.97 30.92 14.30
C VAL A 169 -18.79 29.76 14.85
N ALA A 170 -19.98 29.56 14.30
CA ALA A 170 -20.81 28.39 14.49
C ALA A 170 -21.23 27.83 13.13
N PHE A 171 -21.48 26.51 13.11
CA PHE A 171 -21.90 25.78 11.93
C PHE A 171 -23.29 25.23 12.16
N THR A 172 -24.18 25.45 11.18
CA THR A 172 -25.53 24.89 11.18
C THR A 172 -25.67 24.00 9.96
N GLU A 173 -26.17 22.77 10.16
CA GLU A 173 -26.43 21.84 9.06
C GLU A 173 -27.41 22.47 8.06
N THR A 174 -27.12 22.31 6.78
CA THR A 174 -27.93 22.89 5.70
C THR A 174 -27.95 21.95 4.48
N GLU A 175 -28.69 22.33 3.44
CA GLU A 175 -28.77 21.58 2.19
C GLU A 175 -28.22 22.41 1.02
N GLY A 176 -28.01 21.76 -0.13
CA GLY A 176 -27.63 22.45 -1.37
C GLY A 176 -26.14 22.75 -1.52
N CYS A 177 -25.27 22.16 -0.69
CA CYS A 177 -23.83 22.20 -0.93
C CYS A 177 -23.46 21.49 -2.23
N ARG A 178 -22.43 22.01 -2.91
CA ARG A 178 -21.79 21.32 -4.01
C ARG A 178 -20.77 20.33 -3.44
N SER A 179 -20.84 19.07 -3.87
CA SER A 179 -19.84 18.06 -3.48
C SER A 179 -18.43 18.51 -3.85
N PHE A 180 -17.47 18.16 -3.00
CA PHE A 180 -16.06 18.30 -3.30
C PHE A 180 -15.63 17.22 -4.32
N PRO A 181 -14.77 17.52 -5.31
CA PRO A 181 -14.30 16.51 -6.26
C PRO A 181 -13.62 15.34 -5.56
N GLU A 182 -14.05 14.11 -5.84
CA GLU A 182 -13.51 12.90 -5.23
C GLU A 182 -13.76 11.68 -6.13
N ALA A 183 -13.00 10.59 -5.95
CA ALA A 183 -13.29 9.29 -6.56
C ALA A 183 -14.50 8.62 -5.89
N ASP A 184 -15.42 8.12 -6.73
CA ASP A 184 -16.52 7.29 -6.25
C ASP A 184 -16.01 5.90 -5.88
N LEU A 185 -16.63 5.30 -4.85
CA LEU A 185 -16.39 3.88 -4.56
C LEU A 185 -17.14 2.99 -5.56
N ASN A 186 -18.25 3.47 -6.13
CA ASN A 186 -19.16 2.67 -6.96
C ASN A 186 -19.51 1.31 -6.34
N VAL A 187 -19.74 1.34 -5.02
CA VAL A 187 -20.18 0.21 -4.21
C VAL A 187 -21.58 0.52 -3.68
N ASN A 188 -22.51 -0.41 -3.83
CA ASN A 188 -23.77 -0.36 -3.10
C ASN A 188 -23.61 -1.19 -1.84
N LEU A 189 -23.78 -0.57 -0.67
CA LEU A 189 -23.66 -1.24 0.62
C LEU A 189 -24.91 -0.99 1.44
N ASN A 190 -25.62 -2.07 1.76
CA ASN A 190 -26.85 -2.05 2.55
C ASN A 190 -26.66 -2.88 3.81
N ILE A 191 -26.92 -2.28 4.96
CA ILE A 191 -26.75 -2.91 6.27
C ILE A 191 -28.10 -2.92 6.99
N ASP A 192 -28.67 -4.12 7.17
CA ASP A 192 -29.82 -4.32 8.05
C ASP A 192 -29.33 -4.26 9.50
N ALA A 193 -29.32 -3.08 10.13
CA ALA A 193 -28.82 -2.88 11.50
C ALA A 193 -29.48 -3.78 12.57
N LYS A 194 -30.62 -4.44 12.25
CA LYS A 194 -31.27 -5.41 13.16
C LYS A 194 -30.70 -6.82 13.04
N LYS A 195 -30.04 -7.14 11.93
CA LYS A 195 -29.45 -8.45 11.63
C LYS A 195 -27.94 -8.41 11.59
N ALA A 196 -27.41 -7.34 11.00
CA ALA A 196 -26.00 -7.02 11.00
C ALA A 196 -25.55 -6.99 12.45
N LEU A 197 -24.73 -7.99 12.79
CA LEU A 197 -24.02 -7.98 14.04
C LEU A 197 -23.17 -6.71 14.06
N SER A 198 -23.01 -6.08 15.22
CA SER A 198 -22.25 -4.83 15.40
C SER A 198 -20.76 -4.92 15.02
N ARG A 199 -20.32 -6.04 14.44
CA ARG A 199 -18.94 -6.35 14.07
C ARG A 199 -18.90 -6.95 12.66
N PRO A 200 -18.18 -6.32 11.70
CA PRO A 200 -17.98 -6.86 10.36
C PRO A 200 -17.12 -8.13 10.45
N ASN A 201 -17.78 -9.27 10.23
CA ASN A 201 -17.37 -10.66 10.43
C ASN A 201 -16.79 -11.09 11.81
N PRO A 202 -17.51 -11.95 12.56
CA PRO A 202 -17.14 -12.41 13.88
C PRO A 202 -16.36 -13.74 13.82
N GLY A 203 -15.16 -13.75 14.39
CA GLY A 203 -14.95 -14.77 15.40
C GLY A 203 -16.10 -14.67 16.42
N THR A 204 -16.74 -15.81 16.74
CA THR A 204 -18.11 -15.85 17.27
C THR A 204 -18.17 -15.19 18.66
N PRO A 205 -19.10 -14.25 18.96
CA PRO A 205 -19.14 -13.63 20.27
C PRO A 205 -19.70 -14.60 21.32
N GLY A 206 -18.89 -14.89 22.33
CA GLY A 206 -19.27 -15.42 23.64
C GLY A 206 -18.21 -15.01 24.67
N ASP A 207 -18.49 -15.13 25.97
CA ASP A 207 -17.64 -14.68 27.09
C ASP A 207 -16.26 -15.39 27.20
N LYS A 208 -15.81 -16.05 26.13
CA LYS A 208 -14.57 -16.81 25.99
C LYS A 208 -13.87 -16.43 24.68
N TYR A 209 -13.51 -15.16 24.52
CA TYR A 209 -12.61 -14.75 23.44
C TYR A 209 -11.25 -15.41 23.66
N SER A 210 -10.81 -16.25 22.72
CA SER A 210 -9.40 -16.62 22.60
C SER A 210 -8.78 -15.70 21.54
N ASP A 211 -7.57 -15.19 21.79
CA ASP A 211 -6.82 -14.25 20.93
C ASP A 211 -6.48 -14.76 19.51
N ARG A 212 -7.15 -15.80 18.99
CA ARG A 212 -6.77 -16.59 17.80
C ARG A 212 -7.96 -17.10 16.96
N GLU A 213 -9.13 -16.45 17.02
CA GLU A 213 -10.24 -16.79 16.11
C GLU A 213 -9.83 -16.54 14.64
N PRO A 214 -10.09 -17.48 13.71
CA PRO A 214 -9.65 -17.35 12.33
C PRO A 214 -10.23 -16.11 11.63
N VAL A 215 -9.37 -15.37 10.93
CA VAL A 215 -9.77 -14.25 10.07
C VAL A 215 -10.14 -14.77 8.67
N THR A 216 -11.31 -14.37 8.17
CA THR A 216 -11.66 -14.52 6.74
C THR A 216 -11.36 -13.21 6.01
N GLY A 217 -10.49 -13.28 5.01
CA GLY A 217 -10.03 -12.14 4.22
C GLY A 217 -8.68 -12.42 3.57
N TYR A 218 -8.38 -11.67 2.50
CA TYR A 218 -7.10 -11.83 1.81
C TYR A 218 -6.05 -10.82 2.29
N ALA A 219 -4.79 -11.17 2.06
CA ALA A 219 -3.61 -10.35 2.32
C ALA A 219 -2.92 -9.99 1.00
N ASP A 220 -2.51 -8.73 0.90
CA ASP A 220 -1.53 -8.27 -0.08
C ASP A 220 -0.22 -8.03 0.68
N THR A 221 0.78 -8.88 0.41
CA THR A 221 2.03 -8.91 1.18
C THR A 221 3.10 -7.99 0.62
N HIS A 222 2.83 -7.29 -0.46
CA HIS A 222 3.84 -6.46 -1.12
C HIS A 222 3.21 -5.37 -1.98
N ALA A 223 3.28 -4.12 -1.51
CA ALA A 223 2.72 -2.96 -2.18
C ALA A 223 3.52 -1.69 -1.88
N HIS A 224 3.66 -0.80 -2.87
CA HIS A 224 4.39 0.46 -2.73
C HIS A 224 3.47 1.67 -2.86
N LEU A 225 2.65 1.91 -1.83
CA LEU A 225 1.76 3.07 -1.79
C LEU A 225 2.52 4.39 -1.94
N ASN A 226 3.70 4.51 -1.33
CA ASN A 226 4.42 5.78 -1.23
C ASN A 226 5.64 5.92 -2.16
N HIS A 227 5.76 5.12 -3.22
CA HIS A 227 6.90 5.22 -4.15
C HIS A 227 6.98 6.59 -4.86
N PHE A 228 5.89 7.36 -4.91
CA PHE A 228 5.94 8.76 -5.37
C PHE A 228 6.85 9.68 -4.54
N LEU A 229 7.24 9.25 -3.34
CA LEU A 229 8.26 9.90 -2.52
C LEU A 229 9.66 9.27 -2.68
N GLY A 230 9.75 8.06 -3.23
CA GLY A 230 11.00 7.41 -3.58
C GLY A 230 11.59 7.92 -4.89
N SER A 231 12.79 7.45 -5.25
CA SER A 231 13.45 7.83 -6.51
C SER A 231 13.55 9.36 -6.69
N GLY A 232 13.88 10.06 -5.59
CA GLY A 232 14.00 11.51 -5.53
C GLY A 232 12.68 12.28 -5.64
N GLN A 233 11.53 11.61 -5.50
CA GLN A 233 10.19 12.15 -5.79
C GLN A 233 10.04 12.66 -7.23
N THR A 234 10.88 12.14 -8.11
CA THR A 234 10.99 12.64 -9.47
C THR A 234 10.60 11.62 -10.51
N THR A 235 10.56 10.32 -10.23
CA THR A 235 10.17 9.34 -11.25
C THR A 235 8.67 9.08 -11.28
N PHE A 236 8.05 8.97 -10.12
CA PHE A 236 6.64 8.57 -10.01
C PHE A 236 5.71 9.76 -9.88
N VAL A 237 4.62 9.76 -10.64
CA VAL A 237 3.60 10.82 -10.63
C VAL A 237 2.33 10.37 -9.93
N GLY A 238 1.85 11.21 -9.03
CA GLY A 238 0.59 11.06 -8.34
C GLY A 238 0.77 10.61 -6.89
N GLU A 239 -0.19 10.98 -6.05
CA GLU A 239 -0.13 10.76 -4.59
C GLU A 239 -1.28 9.85 -4.15
N THR A 240 -1.06 9.04 -3.12
CA THR A 240 -2.10 8.17 -2.54
C THR A 240 -3.20 8.93 -1.82
N PHE A 241 -2.89 10.16 -1.40
CA PHE A 241 -3.82 11.15 -0.88
C PHE A 241 -3.16 12.54 -1.01
N ASN A 242 -3.96 13.61 -0.94
CA ASN A 242 -3.44 14.97 -0.84
C ASN A 242 -4.39 15.83 0.01
N PRO A 243 -3.90 16.76 0.86
CA PRO A 243 -4.75 17.67 1.62
C PRO A 243 -5.70 18.53 0.77
N LEU A 244 -5.35 18.79 -0.50
CA LEU A 244 -6.17 19.49 -1.49
C LEU A 244 -7.06 18.53 -2.30
N GLY A 245 -7.05 17.24 -1.99
CA GLY A 245 -7.91 16.22 -2.60
C GLY A 245 -7.45 15.74 -3.97
N ILE A 246 -8.31 14.96 -4.62
CA ILE A 246 -7.96 14.18 -5.83
C ILE A 246 -7.49 15.03 -7.01
N THR A 247 -7.98 16.26 -7.13
CA THR A 247 -7.64 17.15 -8.24
C THR A 247 -6.18 17.58 -8.23
N GLU A 248 -5.54 17.51 -7.05
CA GLU A 248 -4.10 17.74 -6.89
C GLU A 248 -3.35 16.41 -6.85
N ALA A 249 -3.86 15.43 -6.08
CA ALA A 249 -3.22 14.13 -5.90
C ALA A 249 -2.95 13.40 -7.22
N LEU A 250 -3.89 13.47 -8.18
CA LEU A 250 -3.82 12.77 -9.45
C LEU A 250 -3.87 13.75 -10.64
N LYS A 251 -3.33 14.95 -10.48
CA LYS A 251 -3.31 15.98 -11.54
C LYS A 251 -2.45 15.56 -12.74
N ASP A 252 -2.54 16.32 -13.84
CA ASP A 252 -1.72 16.15 -15.04
C ASP A 252 -0.22 15.97 -14.74
N CYS A 253 0.40 14.99 -15.40
CA CYS A 253 1.77 14.56 -15.13
C CYS A 253 2.85 15.36 -15.88
N SER A 254 2.48 16.33 -16.72
CA SER A 254 3.44 17.07 -17.57
C SER A 254 4.45 17.89 -16.77
N SER A 255 4.16 18.23 -15.52
CA SER A 255 5.14 18.88 -14.64
C SER A 255 6.37 18.00 -14.38
N LEU A 256 6.24 16.68 -14.47
CA LEU A 256 7.31 15.73 -14.18
C LEU A 256 7.74 14.88 -15.38
N HIS A 257 6.81 14.55 -16.27
CA HIS A 257 7.04 13.77 -17.49
C HIS A 257 7.16 14.66 -18.74
N GLY A 258 7.08 15.98 -18.58
CA GLY A 258 7.16 16.93 -19.68
C GLY A 258 5.88 16.94 -20.52
N ILE A 259 5.80 17.89 -21.45
CA ILE A 259 4.68 17.96 -22.40
C ILE A 259 4.64 16.67 -23.23
N ASP A 260 3.46 16.05 -23.34
CA ASP A 260 3.25 14.76 -24.03
C ASP A 260 4.11 13.60 -23.47
N GLY A 261 4.53 13.67 -22.20
CA GLY A 261 5.22 12.56 -21.51
C GLY A 261 6.64 12.27 -22.00
N VAL A 262 7.21 13.14 -22.83
CA VAL A 262 8.49 12.88 -23.53
C VAL A 262 9.74 12.88 -22.64
N THR A 263 9.62 13.23 -21.35
CA THR A 263 10.72 13.16 -20.39
C THR A 263 10.56 12.03 -19.38
N ASP A 264 9.59 11.14 -19.57
CA ASP A 264 9.46 9.90 -18.81
C ASP A 264 10.45 8.84 -19.29
N LEU A 265 11.74 9.07 -19.08
CA LEU A 265 12.80 8.17 -19.56
C LEU A 265 12.72 6.77 -18.96
N PHE A 266 12.20 6.65 -17.73
CA PHE A 266 12.07 5.35 -17.09
C PHE A 266 10.86 4.59 -17.64
N GLY A 267 9.70 5.23 -17.78
CA GLY A 267 8.55 4.64 -18.49
C GLY A 267 8.91 4.28 -19.93
N MET A 268 9.76 5.06 -20.62
CA MET A 268 10.28 4.66 -21.94
C MET A 268 11.06 3.34 -21.91
N ALA A 269 11.87 3.12 -20.88
CA ALA A 269 12.71 1.94 -20.76
C ALA A 269 11.93 0.70 -20.29
N VAL A 270 10.98 0.88 -19.36
CA VAL A 270 10.22 -0.21 -18.73
C VAL A 270 8.91 -0.48 -19.46
N ASP A 271 8.15 0.56 -19.79
CA ASP A 271 6.84 0.44 -20.43
C ASP A 271 6.93 0.43 -21.97
N GLY A 272 8.08 0.83 -22.54
CA GLY A 272 8.32 0.85 -23.99
C GLY A 272 7.63 2.00 -24.75
N HIS A 273 7.07 3.00 -24.04
CA HIS A 273 6.33 4.11 -24.64
C HIS A 273 7.20 5.38 -24.73
N ALA A 274 7.55 5.81 -25.95
CA ALA A 274 8.37 7.01 -26.20
C ALA A 274 7.69 8.36 -25.84
N SER A 275 6.38 8.37 -25.63
CA SER A 275 5.56 9.53 -25.28
C SER A 275 4.20 9.05 -24.79
N HIS A 276 3.47 9.87 -24.04
CA HIS A 276 2.11 9.55 -23.60
C HIS A 276 1.25 10.80 -23.30
N ASP A 277 -0.07 10.65 -23.31
CA ASP A 277 -0.98 11.71 -22.87
C ASP A 277 -0.83 11.92 -21.35
N THR A 278 -0.58 13.16 -20.93
CA THR A 278 -0.25 13.49 -19.55
C THR A 278 -1.46 13.68 -18.65
N SER A 279 -2.66 13.70 -19.22
CA SER A 279 -3.88 14.03 -18.48
C SER A 279 -4.16 13.04 -17.37
N GLY A 280 -4.09 13.54 -16.14
CA GLY A 280 -4.63 12.89 -14.95
C GLY A 280 -6.09 13.29 -14.75
N TRP A 281 -6.48 13.61 -13.52
CA TRP A 281 -7.81 14.09 -13.19
C TRP A 281 -8.24 15.30 -14.04
N PRO A 282 -9.49 15.34 -14.55
CA PRO A 282 -10.54 14.33 -14.39
C PRO A 282 -10.56 13.26 -15.49
N ASP A 283 -9.76 13.40 -16.54
CA ASP A 283 -9.98 12.71 -17.82
C ASP A 283 -9.26 11.36 -17.92
N PHE A 284 -8.05 11.24 -17.37
CA PHE A 284 -7.27 10.00 -17.34
C PHE A 284 -7.13 9.34 -18.73
N ASN A 285 -6.79 10.11 -19.77
CA ASN A 285 -6.82 9.62 -21.16
C ASN A 285 -5.78 8.52 -21.42
N PHE A 286 -4.71 8.49 -20.63
CA PHE A 286 -3.70 7.46 -20.67
C PHE A 286 -3.58 6.79 -19.31
N TRP A 287 -2.98 7.43 -18.32
CA TRP A 287 -2.72 6.82 -17.01
C TRP A 287 -3.89 7.02 -16.01
N PRO A 288 -4.02 6.17 -14.97
CA PRO A 288 -3.29 4.91 -14.82
C PRO A 288 -3.82 3.82 -15.78
N THR A 289 -2.92 2.93 -16.20
CA THR A 289 -3.25 1.64 -16.84
C THR A 289 -2.34 0.55 -16.30
N THR A 290 -2.62 -0.70 -16.63
CA THR A 290 -1.68 -1.83 -16.48
C THR A 290 -0.25 -1.51 -16.94
N TYR A 291 -0.05 -0.69 -17.98
CA TYR A 291 1.24 -0.45 -18.63
C TYR A 291 1.95 0.86 -18.23
N THR A 292 1.55 1.50 -17.14
CA THR A 292 2.14 2.79 -16.74
C THR A 292 2.87 2.65 -15.41
N SER A 293 4.10 2.13 -15.44
CA SER A 293 4.89 1.82 -14.25
C SER A 293 5.37 3.05 -13.49
N THR A 294 5.30 4.26 -14.07
CA THR A 294 5.73 5.54 -13.47
C THR A 294 4.57 6.39 -12.93
N HIS A 295 3.35 5.86 -12.93
CA HIS A 295 2.16 6.59 -12.51
C HIS A 295 1.49 5.91 -11.33
N GLN A 296 0.94 6.71 -10.43
CA GLN A 296 0.28 6.25 -9.22
C GLN A 296 -0.95 5.39 -9.56
N GLN A 297 -0.91 4.13 -9.13
CA GLN A 297 -1.98 3.13 -9.28
C GLN A 297 -2.68 2.84 -7.93
N ALA A 298 -2.34 3.58 -6.88
CA ALA A 298 -2.97 3.54 -5.58
C ALA A 298 -3.50 4.92 -5.15
N TYR A 299 -4.73 4.95 -4.66
CA TYR A 299 -5.35 6.15 -4.08
C TYR A 299 -6.23 5.69 -2.93
N TYR A 300 -6.37 6.48 -1.86
CA TYR A 300 -7.01 6.00 -0.63
C TYR A 300 -8.44 5.47 -0.87
N ARG A 301 -9.21 6.07 -1.78
CA ARG A 301 -10.55 5.59 -2.18
C ARG A 301 -10.50 4.30 -3.00
N TRP A 302 -9.47 4.12 -3.81
CA TRP A 302 -9.23 2.87 -4.54
C TRP A 302 -8.87 1.72 -3.59
N LEU A 303 -8.04 2.00 -2.58
CA LEU A 303 -7.70 1.05 -1.51
C LEU A 303 -8.92 0.74 -0.62
N GLU A 304 -9.73 1.75 -0.28
CA GLU A 304 -10.99 1.55 0.47
C GLU A 304 -11.89 0.54 -0.25
N ARG A 305 -11.90 0.58 -1.57
CA ARG A 305 -12.65 -0.36 -2.38
C ARG A 305 -12.11 -1.80 -2.32
N SER A 306 -10.79 -1.97 -2.25
CA SER A 306 -10.16 -3.28 -1.99
C SER A 306 -10.44 -3.79 -0.57
N TRP A 307 -10.42 -2.91 0.43
CA TRP A 307 -10.83 -3.24 1.81
C TRP A 307 -12.28 -3.77 1.85
N LEU A 308 -13.20 -3.12 1.14
CA LEU A 308 -14.58 -3.58 0.99
C LEU A 308 -14.67 -4.91 0.21
N ALA A 309 -13.76 -5.21 -0.72
CA ALA A 309 -13.72 -6.52 -1.37
C ALA A 309 -13.29 -7.68 -0.44
N GLY A 310 -12.77 -7.39 0.75
CA GLY A 310 -12.36 -8.39 1.72
C GLY A 310 -10.87 -8.39 2.06
N GLN A 311 -10.12 -7.39 1.62
CA GLN A 311 -8.73 -7.24 2.04
C GLN A 311 -8.67 -6.92 3.54
N ARG A 312 -7.84 -7.65 4.29
CA ARG A 312 -7.68 -7.47 5.75
C ARG A 312 -6.26 -7.17 6.16
N VAL A 313 -5.28 -7.66 5.39
CA VAL A 313 -3.86 -7.37 5.60
C VAL A 313 -3.29 -6.70 4.35
N LEU A 314 -2.49 -5.67 4.58
CA LEU A 314 -1.68 -4.99 3.57
C LEU A 314 -0.27 -4.81 4.14
N VAL A 315 0.76 -5.08 3.36
CA VAL A 315 2.15 -4.76 3.73
C VAL A 315 2.63 -3.64 2.82
N GLN A 316 2.93 -2.49 3.42
CA GLN A 316 3.50 -1.33 2.74
C GLN A 316 5.04 -1.46 2.72
N GLN A 317 5.59 -1.66 1.53
CA GLN A 317 7.02 -1.68 1.23
C GLN A 317 7.50 -0.27 0.92
N MET A 318 8.37 0.27 1.77
CA MET A 318 9.07 1.52 1.48
C MET A 318 10.19 1.22 0.50
N VAL A 319 10.19 1.90 -0.65
CA VAL A 319 11.09 1.59 -1.76
C VAL A 319 11.71 2.82 -2.39
N SER A 320 12.92 2.69 -2.89
CA SER A 320 13.57 3.70 -3.71
C SER A 320 14.48 3.04 -4.71
N ASN A 321 14.80 3.78 -5.77
CA ASN A 321 15.90 3.45 -6.66
C ASN A 321 16.84 4.66 -6.72
N GLU A 322 18.03 4.54 -6.13
CA GLU A 322 18.99 5.64 -5.99
C GLU A 322 19.47 6.14 -7.36
N ILE A 323 19.65 5.26 -8.35
CA ILE A 323 20.03 5.66 -9.70
C ILE A 323 18.93 6.42 -10.45
N LEU A 324 17.65 6.04 -10.33
CA LEU A 324 16.58 6.85 -10.93
C LEU A 324 16.59 8.27 -10.35
N CYS A 325 16.84 8.38 -9.05
CA CYS A 325 17.05 9.67 -8.40
C CYS A 325 18.26 10.42 -8.97
N ASN A 326 19.40 9.74 -9.13
CA ASN A 326 20.65 10.36 -9.60
C ASN A 326 20.63 10.74 -11.10
N ILE A 327 20.07 9.90 -11.97
CA ILE A 327 19.88 10.21 -13.40
C ILE A 327 18.97 11.42 -13.56
N LYS A 328 17.86 11.48 -12.81
CA LYS A 328 16.90 12.57 -12.96
C LYS A 328 17.43 13.91 -12.41
N LYS A 329 18.39 13.90 -11.46
CA LYS A 329 19.14 15.12 -11.07
C LYS A 329 19.91 15.76 -12.23
N LEU A 330 20.24 15.02 -13.28
CA LEU A 330 20.90 15.54 -14.48
C LEU A 330 19.94 16.23 -15.45
N ILE A 331 18.62 16.09 -15.24
CA ILE A 331 17.57 16.67 -16.07
C ILE A 331 16.94 17.86 -15.31
N PRO A 332 16.69 19.01 -15.98
CA PRO A 332 16.00 20.13 -15.34
C PRO A 332 14.63 19.69 -14.80
N SER A 333 14.44 19.76 -13.48
CA SER A 333 13.19 19.48 -12.77
C SER A 333 12.83 20.66 -11.87
N GLU A 334 11.54 20.85 -11.59
CA GLU A 334 11.07 21.85 -10.63
C GLU A 334 11.46 21.52 -9.18
N LYS A 335 11.74 20.24 -8.87
CA LYS A 335 12.18 19.80 -7.54
C LYS A 335 13.71 19.86 -7.43
N ILE A 336 14.24 20.89 -6.77
CA ILE A 336 15.67 21.08 -6.47
C ILE A 336 15.94 20.66 -5.02
N GLY A 337 17.05 19.96 -4.78
CA GLY A 337 17.50 19.60 -3.42
C GLY A 337 16.85 18.35 -2.84
N VAL A 338 16.32 17.46 -3.67
CA VAL A 338 15.80 16.16 -3.24
C VAL A 338 16.93 15.22 -2.84
N THR A 339 16.70 14.46 -1.76
CA THR A 339 17.62 13.42 -1.32
C THR A 339 17.51 12.19 -2.23
N CYS A 340 18.62 11.46 -2.35
CA CYS A 340 18.66 10.13 -2.96
C CYS A 340 19.16 9.08 -1.95
N ASP A 341 19.32 9.45 -0.68
CA ASP A 341 19.70 8.51 0.37
C ASP A 341 18.49 7.63 0.70
N ASP A 342 18.66 6.32 0.57
CA ASP A 342 17.59 5.35 0.80
C ASP A 342 16.93 5.47 2.18
N MET A 343 17.69 5.76 3.23
CA MET A 343 17.19 5.79 4.60
C MET A 343 16.51 7.11 4.95
N GLU A 344 16.97 8.24 4.40
CA GLU A 344 16.21 9.51 4.42
C GLU A 344 14.87 9.37 3.66
N ILE A 345 14.86 8.65 2.53
CA ILE A 345 13.64 8.37 1.75
C ILE A 345 12.70 7.44 2.53
N ALA A 346 13.24 6.42 3.20
CA ALA A 346 12.46 5.54 4.07
C ALA A 346 11.72 6.36 5.14
N GLU A 347 12.39 7.34 5.76
CA GLU A 347 11.77 8.25 6.72
C GLU A 347 10.64 9.10 6.11
N LEU A 348 10.82 9.62 4.90
CA LEU A 348 9.77 10.37 4.20
C LEU A 348 8.53 9.51 3.94
N GLN A 349 8.72 8.29 3.44
CA GLN A 349 7.61 7.36 3.17
C GLN A 349 6.93 6.87 4.44
N LEU A 350 7.70 6.66 5.51
CA LEU A 350 7.21 6.30 6.82
C LEU A 350 6.35 7.42 7.43
N ASN A 351 6.80 8.68 7.37
CA ASN A 351 5.98 9.80 7.81
C ASN A 351 4.69 9.91 6.99
N ASN A 352 4.79 9.77 5.67
CA ASN A 352 3.64 9.91 4.79
C ASN A 352 2.58 8.81 4.98
N ILE A 353 2.96 7.57 5.31
CA ILE A 353 1.96 6.51 5.57
C ILE A 353 1.17 6.76 6.87
N TYR A 354 1.79 7.36 7.89
CA TYR A 354 1.08 7.83 9.08
C TYR A 354 0.20 9.04 8.77
N GLU A 355 0.65 9.98 7.94
CA GLU A 355 -0.18 11.09 7.45
C GLU A 355 -1.39 10.58 6.64
N MET A 356 -1.23 9.51 5.86
CA MET A 356 -2.33 8.87 5.14
C MET A 356 -3.36 8.29 6.12
N GLN A 357 -2.89 7.61 7.19
CA GLN A 357 -3.75 7.11 8.25
C GLN A 357 -4.57 8.25 8.88
N ASP A 358 -3.92 9.36 9.22
CA ASP A 358 -4.55 10.55 9.81
C ASP A 358 -5.49 11.25 8.81
N TYR A 359 -5.15 11.26 7.53
CA TYR A 359 -6.00 11.80 6.47
C TYR A 359 -7.29 10.99 6.35
N ILE A 360 -7.20 9.65 6.37
CA ILE A 360 -8.36 8.74 6.36
C ILE A 360 -9.19 8.92 7.65
N ASP A 361 -8.54 9.07 8.80
CA ASP A 361 -9.21 9.42 10.06
C ASP A 361 -9.98 10.73 9.97
N ALA A 362 -9.39 11.76 9.37
CA ALA A 362 -10.04 13.04 9.16
C ALA A 362 -11.29 12.90 8.26
N GLN A 363 -11.26 12.02 7.26
CA GLN A 363 -12.44 11.72 6.44
C GLN A 363 -13.55 11.01 7.23
N CYS A 364 -13.19 10.26 8.26
CA CYS A 364 -14.08 9.39 9.03
C CYS A 364 -14.44 9.90 10.42
N GLY A 365 -14.35 11.21 10.65
CA GLY A 365 -14.83 11.81 11.90
C GLY A 365 -13.79 11.85 13.02
N GLY A 366 -12.51 11.72 12.70
CA GLY A 366 -11.40 12.06 13.58
C GLY A 366 -10.47 10.90 13.95
N PRO A 367 -9.55 11.12 14.89
CA PRO A 367 -8.47 10.18 15.20
C PRO A 367 -8.99 8.78 15.53
N GLY A 368 -8.41 7.77 14.88
CA GLY A 368 -8.74 6.37 15.06
C GLY A 368 -10.07 5.92 14.45
N GLN A 369 -10.85 6.79 13.80
CA GLN A 369 -12.15 6.42 13.22
C GLN A 369 -12.06 5.81 11.82
N GLY A 370 -10.94 6.01 11.12
CA GLY A 370 -10.68 5.47 9.78
C GLY A 370 -10.49 3.96 9.74
N TRP A 371 -10.66 3.40 8.53
CA TRP A 371 -10.59 1.96 8.25
C TRP A 371 -9.16 1.41 8.07
N PHE A 372 -8.17 2.26 7.82
CA PHE A 372 -6.78 1.87 7.54
C PHE A 372 -5.93 2.01 8.80
N ARG A 373 -5.41 0.94 9.42
CA ARG A 373 -4.59 1.03 10.65
C ARG A 373 -3.20 0.41 10.46
N ILE A 374 -2.17 1.19 10.73
CA ILE A 374 -0.80 0.69 10.88
C ILE A 374 -0.72 -0.11 12.18
N VAL A 375 -0.17 -1.32 12.10
CA VAL A 375 -0.07 -2.27 13.21
C VAL A 375 1.31 -2.89 13.28
N THR A 376 1.67 -3.36 14.46
CA THR A 376 3.04 -3.83 14.73
C THR A 376 3.11 -5.24 15.32
N SER A 377 1.96 -5.89 15.52
CA SER A 377 1.87 -7.24 16.08
C SER A 377 0.63 -7.97 15.57
N SER A 378 0.66 -9.30 15.62
CA SER A 378 -0.46 -10.19 15.30
C SER A 378 -1.69 -9.85 16.14
N ARG A 379 -1.52 -9.65 17.45
CA ARG A 379 -2.59 -9.29 18.39
C ARG A 379 -3.24 -7.96 18.05
N GLU A 380 -2.44 -6.95 17.71
CA GLU A 380 -2.96 -5.65 17.29
C GLU A 380 -3.73 -5.76 15.97
N ALA A 381 -3.18 -6.48 14.99
CA ALA A 381 -3.81 -6.73 13.71
C ALA A 381 -5.16 -7.44 13.88
N ARG A 382 -5.23 -8.50 14.69
CA ARG A 382 -6.50 -9.19 15.02
C ARG A 382 -7.52 -8.25 15.64
N ARG A 383 -7.11 -7.40 16.59
CA ARG A 383 -8.00 -6.40 17.20
C ARG A 383 -8.54 -5.39 16.17
N VAL A 384 -7.67 -4.90 15.27
CA VAL A 384 -8.03 -3.98 14.19
C VAL A 384 -9.01 -4.64 13.22
N ILE A 385 -8.72 -5.85 12.77
CA ILE A 385 -9.56 -6.62 11.85
C ILE A 385 -10.93 -6.92 12.47
N ALA A 386 -10.98 -7.29 13.75
CA ALA A 386 -12.23 -7.53 14.49
C ALA A 386 -13.10 -6.26 14.64
N GLN A 387 -12.51 -5.07 14.50
CA GLN A 387 -13.23 -3.79 14.41
C GLN A 387 -13.70 -3.47 12.98
N GLY A 388 -13.53 -4.41 12.04
CA GLY A 388 -13.84 -4.24 10.63
C GLY A 388 -12.79 -3.48 9.84
N LYS A 389 -11.62 -3.17 10.41
CA LYS A 389 -10.58 -2.33 9.78
C LYS A 389 -9.52 -3.17 9.06
N MET A 390 -8.77 -2.55 8.16
CA MET A 390 -7.59 -3.12 7.53
C MET A 390 -6.39 -2.98 8.46
N ALA A 391 -5.63 -4.06 8.64
CA ALA A 391 -4.33 -4.09 9.30
C ALA A 391 -3.22 -3.86 8.26
N VAL A 392 -2.34 -2.90 8.54
CA VAL A 392 -1.27 -2.47 7.65
C VAL A 392 0.06 -2.67 8.35
N PHE A 393 0.93 -3.51 7.79
CA PHE A 393 2.31 -3.71 8.26
C PHE A 393 3.27 -2.89 7.41
N LEU A 394 4.42 -2.55 7.98
CA LEU A 394 5.44 -1.72 7.33
C LEU A 394 6.72 -2.53 7.10
N SER A 395 7.36 -2.31 5.95
CA SER A 395 8.55 -3.01 5.53
C SER A 395 9.52 -2.11 4.75
N LEU A 396 10.79 -2.49 4.68
CA LEU A 396 11.87 -1.79 4.00
C LEU A 396 12.39 -2.61 2.82
N GLU A 397 12.47 -1.98 1.66
CA GLU A 397 12.95 -2.57 0.41
C GLU A 397 13.82 -1.57 -0.34
N PHE A 398 15.12 -1.63 -0.10
CA PHE A 398 16.07 -0.64 -0.60
C PHE A 398 17.33 -1.33 -1.11
N ASP A 399 17.92 -0.77 -2.16
CA ASP A 399 19.16 -1.28 -2.74
C ASP A 399 20.32 -1.21 -1.74
N THR A 400 20.34 -0.14 -0.92
CA THR A 400 21.37 0.10 0.09
C THR A 400 20.74 0.28 1.49
N VAL A 401 19.91 -0.68 1.92
CA VAL A 401 19.27 -0.64 3.24
C VAL A 401 20.31 -0.47 4.38
N PHE A 402 20.01 0.42 5.33
CA PHE A 402 20.89 0.86 6.43
C PHE A 402 22.22 1.51 6.00
N GLY A 403 22.35 1.93 4.73
CA GLY A 403 23.58 2.52 4.19
C GLY A 403 24.67 1.50 3.89
N ALA A 404 24.37 0.20 3.92
CA ALA A 404 25.37 -0.87 3.77
C ALA A 404 25.64 -1.20 2.29
N GLY A 405 26.26 -0.27 1.57
CA GLY A 405 26.56 -0.45 0.14
C GLY A 405 27.74 -1.38 -0.16
N ILE A 406 28.53 -1.75 0.86
CA ILE A 406 29.77 -2.52 0.75
C ILE A 406 29.96 -3.45 1.95
N ASP A 407 30.67 -4.56 1.76
CA ASP A 407 30.97 -5.52 2.82
C ASP A 407 32.04 -4.97 3.79
N TYR A 408 31.59 -4.49 4.95
CA TYR A 408 32.46 -3.95 5.99
C TYR A 408 33.38 -5.00 6.62
N PHE A 409 32.95 -6.26 6.77
CA PHE A 409 33.82 -7.32 7.28
C PHE A 409 34.94 -7.64 6.28
N GLY A 410 34.63 -7.80 5.00
CA GLY A 410 35.64 -8.00 3.96
C GLY A 410 36.63 -6.82 3.87
N ARG A 411 36.19 -5.58 4.12
CA ARG A 411 37.09 -4.41 4.23
C ARG A 411 38.00 -4.48 5.44
N TYR A 412 37.49 -4.90 6.59
CA TYR A 412 38.30 -5.07 7.80
C TYR A 412 39.34 -6.19 7.62
N GLU A 413 38.94 -7.34 7.11
CA GLU A 413 39.82 -8.50 6.86
C GLU A 413 40.94 -8.17 5.86
N SER A 414 40.65 -7.33 4.86
CA SER A 414 41.64 -6.84 3.89
C SER A 414 42.49 -5.66 4.41
N GLY A 415 42.28 -5.21 5.65
CA GLY A 415 43.01 -4.11 6.26
C GLY A 415 42.70 -2.73 5.68
N LYS A 416 41.57 -2.57 5.00
CA LYS A 416 41.11 -1.29 4.40
C LYS A 416 40.41 -0.37 5.40
N ILE A 417 39.98 -0.90 6.55
CA ILE A 417 39.42 -0.15 7.68
C ILE A 417 39.97 -0.71 9.00
N SER A 418 39.97 0.12 10.05
CA SER A 418 40.33 -0.30 11.41
C SER A 418 39.20 -1.09 12.08
N ARG A 419 39.49 -1.68 13.25
CA ARG A 419 38.46 -2.34 14.05
C ARG A 419 37.43 -1.34 14.56
N GLU A 420 37.87 -0.15 14.97
CA GLU A 420 37.00 0.92 15.43
C GLU A 420 36.06 1.42 14.33
N GLU A 421 36.57 1.57 13.10
CA GLU A 421 35.74 1.94 11.94
C GLU A 421 34.68 0.86 11.66
N LEU A 422 35.03 -0.42 11.71
CA LEU A 422 34.05 -1.50 11.58
C LEU A 422 32.98 -1.45 12.68
N ASP A 423 33.40 -1.33 13.95
CA ASP A 423 32.46 -1.29 15.08
C ASP A 423 31.53 -0.07 15.00
N ASP A 424 31.97 1.05 14.41
CA ASP A 424 31.14 2.22 14.14
C ASP A 424 30.08 1.96 13.05
N GLU A 425 30.43 1.30 11.95
CA GLU A 425 29.48 0.96 10.87
C GLU A 425 28.43 -0.05 11.34
N LEU A 426 28.81 -1.08 12.08
CA LEU A 426 27.86 -2.07 12.63
C LEU A 426 26.88 -1.40 13.61
N ARG A 427 27.38 -0.52 14.48
CA ARG A 427 26.54 0.24 15.40
C ARG A 427 25.56 1.14 14.66
N ASN A 428 25.99 1.77 13.56
CA ASN A 428 25.11 2.59 12.72
C ASN A 428 23.98 1.76 12.08
N ILE A 429 24.25 0.53 11.64
CA ILE A 429 23.21 -0.39 11.14
C ILE A 429 22.24 -0.75 12.27
N GLU A 430 22.74 -1.11 13.45
CA GLU A 430 21.89 -1.44 14.61
C GLU A 430 20.99 -0.27 15.03
N GLU A 431 21.54 0.95 15.13
CA GLU A 431 20.81 2.16 15.52
C GLU A 431 19.69 2.51 14.53
N GLN A 432 19.94 2.36 13.22
CA GLN A 432 18.91 2.55 12.20
C GLN A 432 17.84 1.46 12.27
N LEU A 433 18.24 0.20 12.45
CA LEU A 433 17.30 -0.91 12.60
C LEU A 433 16.38 -0.70 13.82
N ASP A 434 16.94 -0.26 14.95
CA ASP A 434 16.18 0.15 16.14
C ASP A 434 15.20 1.28 15.82
N TYR A 435 15.67 2.34 15.15
CA TYR A 435 14.85 3.48 14.78
C TYR A 435 13.61 3.09 13.97
N PHE A 436 13.79 2.28 12.92
CA PHE A 436 12.68 1.85 12.06
C PHE A 436 11.78 0.82 12.76
N TYR A 437 12.35 -0.10 13.55
CA TYR A 437 11.58 -1.07 14.32
C TYR A 437 10.69 -0.38 15.37
N GLU A 438 11.19 0.61 16.10
CA GLU A 438 10.41 1.40 17.07
C GLU A 438 9.26 2.17 16.41
N ARG A 439 9.42 2.53 15.14
CA ARG A 439 8.40 3.21 14.33
C ARG A 439 7.51 2.27 13.53
N GLY A 440 7.58 0.97 13.81
CA GLY A 440 6.59 -0.02 13.36
C GLY A 440 6.99 -0.89 12.18
N VAL A 441 8.20 -0.75 11.63
CA VAL A 441 8.73 -1.67 10.61
C VAL A 441 8.89 -3.07 11.19
N ARG A 442 8.38 -4.09 10.49
CA ARG A 442 8.41 -5.50 10.94
C ARG A 442 9.01 -6.47 9.94
N SER A 443 9.28 -6.02 8.72
CA SER A 443 9.88 -6.80 7.64
C SER A 443 10.98 -6.00 6.94
N VAL A 444 11.99 -6.68 6.41
CA VAL A 444 13.14 -6.07 5.72
C VAL A 444 13.58 -6.98 4.59
N PHE A 445 13.83 -6.39 3.42
CA PHE A 445 14.67 -6.96 2.37
C PHE A 445 16.14 -6.66 2.65
N PRO A 446 16.97 -7.68 2.93
CA PRO A 446 18.42 -7.47 3.02
C PRO A 446 19.03 -7.09 1.67
N ILE A 447 18.43 -7.56 0.57
CA ILE A 447 18.89 -7.37 -0.81
C ILE A 447 17.69 -7.04 -1.68
N HIS A 448 17.88 -6.10 -2.61
CA HIS A 448 16.87 -5.70 -3.61
C HIS A 448 17.48 -5.84 -5.02
N ALA A 449 17.37 -4.86 -5.90
CA ALA A 449 17.70 -5.00 -7.32
C ALA A 449 19.22 -5.11 -7.60
N PHE A 450 20.09 -4.67 -6.70
CA PHE A 450 21.54 -4.64 -6.90
C PHE A 450 22.34 -5.33 -5.79
N ASN A 451 23.56 -5.73 -6.14
CA ASN A 451 24.54 -6.18 -5.16
C ASN A 451 24.77 -5.09 -4.10
N ASN A 452 24.85 -5.47 -2.84
CA ASN A 452 25.16 -4.55 -1.75
C ASN A 452 26.13 -5.19 -0.75
N GLY A 453 26.33 -4.55 0.40
CA GLY A 453 27.24 -5.04 1.41
C GLY A 453 26.85 -6.39 2.03
N PHE A 454 25.59 -6.80 1.90
CA PHE A 454 25.07 -8.04 2.48
C PHE A 454 25.20 -9.25 1.53
N GLY A 455 25.21 -9.04 0.22
CA GLY A 455 25.43 -10.13 -0.74
C GLY A 455 25.07 -9.82 -2.18
N GLY A 456 25.02 -10.89 -2.99
CA GLY A 456 24.66 -10.83 -4.39
C GLY A 456 23.15 -10.85 -4.64
N ALA A 457 22.69 -9.98 -5.52
CA ALA A 457 21.31 -9.90 -6.00
C ALA A 457 21.04 -10.88 -7.15
N GLN A 458 19.77 -11.11 -7.40
CA GLN A 458 19.26 -11.86 -8.53
C GLN A 458 19.48 -11.09 -9.84
N LEU A 459 19.59 -11.81 -10.96
CA LEU A 459 19.70 -11.22 -12.28
C LEU A 459 18.30 -10.96 -12.86
N TYR A 460 18.07 -9.76 -13.42
CA TYR A 460 16.77 -9.36 -13.97
C TYR A 460 16.80 -9.32 -15.49
N GLN A 461 15.66 -9.64 -16.12
CA GLN A 461 15.50 -9.69 -17.56
C GLN A 461 15.76 -8.35 -18.29
N THR A 462 15.78 -7.22 -17.58
CA THR A 462 15.90 -5.91 -18.21
C THR A 462 17.36 -5.44 -18.22
N PRO A 463 17.97 -5.18 -19.40
CA PRO A 463 19.38 -4.77 -19.51
C PRO A 463 19.75 -3.51 -18.74
N ILE A 464 18.73 -2.70 -18.39
CA ILE A 464 18.90 -1.53 -17.55
C ILE A 464 19.50 -1.91 -16.19
N PHE A 465 19.12 -3.04 -15.58
CA PHE A 465 19.60 -3.41 -14.25
C PHE A 465 21.09 -3.71 -14.24
N ASN A 466 21.61 -4.37 -15.27
CA ASN A 466 23.04 -4.64 -15.38
C ASN A 466 23.86 -3.36 -15.66
N LEU A 467 23.32 -2.46 -16.50
CA LEU A 467 23.91 -1.13 -16.71
C LEU A 467 23.91 -0.30 -15.42
N VAL A 468 22.84 -0.39 -14.64
CA VAL A 468 22.65 0.34 -13.39
C VAL A 468 23.59 -0.22 -12.31
N ASN A 469 23.76 -1.54 -12.22
CA ASN A 469 24.77 -2.15 -11.35
C ASN A 469 26.19 -1.63 -11.68
N MET A 470 26.53 -1.48 -12.96
CA MET A 470 27.79 -0.84 -13.39
C MET A 470 27.92 0.62 -12.94
N MET A 471 26.84 1.39 -13.00
CA MET A 471 26.87 2.80 -12.56
C MET A 471 26.98 2.95 -11.03
N GLU A 472 26.32 2.08 -10.26
CA GLU A 472 26.26 2.18 -8.79
C GLU A 472 27.45 1.53 -8.10
N ARG A 473 27.90 0.38 -8.63
CA ARG A 473 28.93 -0.46 -8.00
C ARG A 473 30.25 -0.45 -8.77
N GLY A 474 30.27 0.12 -9.97
CA GLY A 474 31.47 0.21 -10.81
C GLY A 474 31.78 -1.06 -11.61
N SER A 475 30.86 -2.04 -11.63
CA SER A 475 30.98 -3.28 -12.39
C SER A 475 29.62 -3.78 -12.89
N PHE A 476 29.60 -4.44 -14.05
CA PHE A 476 28.44 -5.24 -14.45
C PHE A 476 28.25 -6.39 -13.46
N PHE A 477 27.12 -7.11 -13.53
CA PHE A 477 27.00 -8.36 -12.80
C PHE A 477 28.05 -9.36 -13.29
N ASP A 478 28.86 -9.86 -12.35
CA ASP A 478 29.77 -10.96 -12.62
C ASP A 478 28.97 -12.26 -12.51
N VAL A 479 28.79 -12.93 -13.65
CA VAL A 479 27.88 -14.06 -13.78
C VAL A 479 28.60 -15.35 -14.13
N GLU A 480 28.07 -16.46 -13.63
CA GLU A 480 28.51 -17.82 -13.95
C GLU A 480 27.37 -18.66 -14.53
N ALA A 481 27.70 -19.85 -15.03
CA ALA A 481 26.68 -20.81 -15.44
C ALA A 481 25.89 -21.27 -14.20
N ALA A 482 24.57 -21.09 -14.24
CA ALA A 482 23.69 -21.41 -13.11
C ALA A 482 23.81 -22.89 -12.71
N SER A 483 23.86 -23.14 -11.41
CA SER A 483 23.95 -24.51 -10.89
C SER A 483 22.58 -25.18 -10.87
N ASN A 484 21.53 -24.40 -10.61
CA ASN A 484 20.15 -24.82 -10.68
C ASN A 484 19.68 -24.97 -12.14
N PRO A 485 19.33 -26.19 -12.61
CA PRO A 485 18.90 -26.41 -13.99
C PRO A 485 17.55 -25.75 -14.34
N ARG A 486 16.84 -25.22 -13.34
CA ARG A 486 15.60 -24.45 -13.52
C ARG A 486 15.86 -23.03 -14.03
N ILE A 487 17.05 -22.49 -13.76
CA ILE A 487 17.45 -21.16 -14.20
C ILE A 487 17.87 -21.25 -15.66
N GLN A 488 17.10 -20.61 -16.52
CA GLN A 488 17.31 -20.60 -17.97
C GLN A 488 17.54 -19.20 -18.54
N TYR A 489 17.32 -18.16 -17.72
CA TYR A 489 17.64 -16.79 -18.08
C TYR A 489 19.13 -16.59 -18.30
N ARG A 490 19.49 -15.81 -19.32
CA ARG A 490 20.88 -15.51 -19.65
C ARG A 490 21.06 -14.02 -19.71
N GLU A 491 21.93 -13.52 -18.86
CA GLU A 491 22.33 -12.12 -18.86
C GLU A 491 22.81 -11.65 -20.25
N ASP A 492 22.36 -10.47 -20.66
CA ASP A 492 22.75 -9.87 -21.94
C ASP A 492 24.22 -9.44 -21.90
N GLY A 493 25.02 -9.95 -22.84
CA GLY A 493 26.44 -9.66 -22.91
C GLY A 493 27.19 -10.36 -24.04
N ILE A 494 28.51 -10.13 -24.10
CA ILE A 494 29.43 -10.75 -25.05
C ILE A 494 29.86 -12.10 -24.48
N ALA A 495 29.30 -13.18 -25.03
CA ALA A 495 29.61 -14.54 -24.60
C ALA A 495 31.07 -14.94 -24.92
N VAL A 496 31.83 -15.40 -23.92
CA VAL A 496 33.24 -15.81 -24.04
C VAL A 496 33.55 -17.03 -23.18
N ASP A 497 34.63 -17.75 -23.52
CA ASP A 497 35.09 -18.91 -22.74
C ASP A 497 35.69 -18.51 -21.38
N ASN A 498 36.32 -17.33 -21.29
CA ASN A 498 36.99 -16.84 -20.08
C ASN A 498 36.62 -15.36 -19.81
N PRO A 499 35.46 -15.09 -19.18
CA PRO A 499 35.00 -13.73 -18.89
C PRO A 499 36.00 -12.91 -18.08
N ASP A 500 36.58 -13.49 -17.02
CA ASP A 500 37.52 -12.81 -16.12
C ASP A 500 38.74 -12.24 -16.87
N GLU A 501 39.34 -13.02 -17.77
CA GLU A 501 40.48 -12.57 -18.58
C GLU A 501 40.09 -11.43 -19.53
N MET A 502 38.91 -11.53 -20.14
CA MET A 502 38.40 -10.51 -21.06
C MET A 502 38.03 -9.22 -20.33
N GLN A 503 37.43 -9.32 -19.13
CA GLN A 503 37.05 -8.18 -18.30
C GLN A 503 38.29 -7.49 -17.71
N ALA A 504 39.35 -8.24 -17.37
CA ALA A 504 40.63 -7.65 -16.99
C ALA A 504 41.28 -6.82 -18.13
N LEU A 505 41.09 -7.24 -19.39
CA LEU A 505 41.60 -6.52 -20.56
C LEU A 505 40.69 -5.37 -21.02
N PHE A 506 39.37 -5.55 -20.91
CA PHE A 506 38.35 -4.62 -21.37
C PHE A 506 37.25 -4.45 -20.30
N PRO A 507 37.54 -3.76 -19.18
CA PRO A 507 36.65 -3.71 -18.01
C PRO A 507 35.33 -2.96 -18.23
N PHE A 508 35.20 -2.27 -19.36
CA PHE A 508 34.00 -1.51 -19.74
C PHE A 508 33.03 -2.28 -20.64
N LEU A 509 33.33 -3.54 -20.96
CA LEU A 509 32.47 -4.38 -21.79
C LEU A 509 31.78 -5.46 -20.94
N PRO A 510 30.49 -5.75 -21.18
CA PRO A 510 29.75 -6.78 -20.44
C PRO A 510 30.07 -8.15 -21.04
N PHE A 511 31.05 -8.87 -20.47
CA PHE A 511 31.33 -10.25 -20.86
C PHE A 511 30.53 -11.22 -20.00
N VAL A 512 30.03 -12.29 -20.61
CA VAL A 512 29.29 -13.36 -19.93
C VAL A 512 29.86 -14.72 -20.34
N PRO A 513 29.80 -15.76 -19.50
CA PRO A 513 30.28 -17.09 -19.85
C PRO A 513 29.37 -17.75 -20.89
N ILE A 514 29.94 -18.65 -21.69
CA ILE A 514 29.15 -19.53 -22.57
C ILE A 514 28.50 -20.62 -21.73
N THR A 515 27.18 -20.77 -21.85
CA THR A 515 26.38 -21.80 -21.15
C THR A 515 25.85 -22.89 -22.09
N ALA A 516 25.63 -24.09 -21.53
CA ALA A 516 24.99 -25.19 -22.27
C ALA A 516 23.54 -24.85 -22.64
N GLU A 517 22.99 -25.49 -23.68
CA GLU A 517 21.58 -25.30 -24.07
C GLU A 517 20.64 -25.58 -22.89
N GLY A 518 19.71 -24.64 -22.63
CA GLY A 518 18.78 -24.73 -21.50
C GLY A 518 19.36 -24.35 -20.13
N GLN A 519 20.65 -24.01 -20.04
CA GLN A 519 21.28 -23.48 -18.83
C GLN A 519 21.38 -21.95 -18.88
N GLY A 520 21.02 -21.31 -17.77
CA GLY A 520 21.07 -19.87 -17.56
C GLY A 520 22.32 -19.38 -16.83
N HIS A 521 22.28 -18.10 -16.44
CA HIS A 521 23.30 -17.44 -15.64
C HIS A 521 22.82 -17.21 -14.20
N SER A 522 23.78 -17.22 -13.27
CA SER A 522 23.59 -16.82 -11.89
C SER A 522 24.66 -15.80 -11.50
N ASN A 523 24.33 -14.94 -10.54
CA ASN A 523 25.29 -14.04 -9.95
C ASN A 523 26.35 -14.85 -9.18
N THR A 524 27.63 -14.56 -9.40
CA THR A 524 28.74 -15.23 -8.72
C THR A 524 28.86 -14.85 -7.25
N LEU A 525 28.32 -13.69 -6.87
CA LEU A 525 28.39 -13.18 -5.50
C LEU A 525 27.37 -13.89 -4.60
N GLY A 526 27.85 -14.47 -3.51
CA GLY A 526 27.01 -15.02 -2.43
C GLY A 526 26.80 -14.04 -1.28
N MET A 527 26.20 -14.53 -0.19
CA MET A 527 26.05 -13.78 1.05
C MET A 527 27.43 -13.45 1.64
N SER A 528 27.63 -12.19 2.06
CA SER A 528 28.84 -11.77 2.77
C SER A 528 28.74 -12.11 4.26
N GLY A 529 29.86 -12.04 4.99
CA GLY A 529 29.81 -12.16 6.45
C GLY A 529 28.94 -11.08 7.10
N LEU A 530 28.87 -9.87 6.51
CA LEU A 530 28.00 -8.81 6.97
C LEU A 530 26.51 -9.19 6.76
N GLY A 531 26.19 -9.87 5.66
CA GLY A 531 24.86 -10.43 5.40
C GLY A 531 24.46 -11.50 6.41
N GLU A 532 25.36 -12.43 6.73
CA GLU A 532 25.12 -13.45 7.76
C GLU A 532 24.82 -12.80 9.13
N TRP A 533 25.64 -11.81 9.50
CA TRP A 533 25.45 -11.04 10.73
C TRP A 533 24.12 -10.28 10.74
N LEU A 534 23.70 -9.68 9.62
CA LEU A 534 22.39 -9.02 9.53
C LEU A 534 21.25 -10.02 9.70
N LEU A 535 21.30 -11.19 9.07
CA LEU A 535 20.25 -12.21 9.25
C LEU A 535 20.14 -12.64 10.71
N GLU A 536 21.25 -12.89 11.39
CA GLU A 536 21.26 -13.18 12.82
C GLU A 536 20.63 -12.05 13.63
N LEU A 537 20.95 -10.78 13.31
CA LEU A 537 20.38 -9.61 13.96
C LEU A 537 18.86 -9.52 13.77
N LEU A 538 18.35 -9.77 12.55
CA LEU A 538 16.92 -9.78 12.23
C LEU A 538 16.17 -10.93 12.94
N ILE A 539 16.76 -12.13 12.97
CA ILE A 539 16.25 -13.29 13.72
C ILE A 539 16.14 -12.96 15.21
N ASN A 540 17.21 -12.40 15.80
CA ASN A 540 17.25 -12.04 17.22
C ASN A 540 16.23 -10.96 17.58
N ARG A 541 15.91 -10.06 16.64
CA ARG A 541 14.87 -9.03 16.77
C ARG A 541 13.48 -9.50 16.40
N ARG A 542 13.31 -10.76 15.98
CA ARG A 542 12.04 -11.35 15.55
C ARG A 542 11.39 -10.53 14.41
N MET A 543 12.20 -10.15 13.43
CA MET A 543 11.74 -9.46 12.23
C MET A 543 11.49 -10.46 11.10
N ILE A 544 10.51 -10.17 10.25
CA ILE A 544 10.33 -10.94 9.01
C ILE A 544 11.50 -10.61 8.07
N ILE A 545 12.06 -11.66 7.46
CA ILE A 545 13.15 -11.59 6.50
C ILE A 545 12.55 -11.88 5.13
N GLU A 546 12.64 -10.89 4.24
CA GLU A 546 12.22 -11.03 2.86
C GLU A 546 13.38 -11.55 2.02
N ILE A 547 13.15 -12.63 1.28
CA ILE A 547 14.20 -13.37 0.58
C ILE A 547 14.11 -13.24 -0.94
N ASP A 548 13.08 -12.58 -1.46
CA ASP A 548 13.04 -12.23 -2.88
C ASP A 548 14.23 -11.34 -3.23
N HIS A 549 14.57 -11.27 -4.51
CA HIS A 549 15.75 -10.58 -5.06
C HIS A 549 17.13 -11.12 -4.67
N MET A 550 17.25 -12.04 -3.71
CA MET A 550 18.55 -12.67 -3.42
C MET A 550 19.00 -13.51 -4.63
N GLY A 551 20.28 -13.40 -5.02
CA GLY A 551 20.88 -14.27 -6.04
C GLY A 551 21.02 -15.71 -5.55
N GLU A 552 21.30 -16.66 -6.46
CA GLU A 552 21.32 -18.11 -6.17
C GLU A 552 22.11 -18.45 -4.90
N HIS A 553 23.39 -18.06 -4.85
CA HIS A 553 24.28 -18.35 -3.72
C HIS A 553 23.87 -17.64 -2.43
N THR A 554 23.37 -16.41 -2.54
CA THR A 554 22.90 -15.64 -1.39
C THR A 554 21.64 -16.27 -0.79
N LEU A 555 20.69 -16.66 -1.63
CA LEU A 555 19.46 -17.32 -1.20
C LEU A 555 19.77 -18.68 -0.56
N ASP A 556 20.68 -19.46 -1.13
CA ASP A 556 21.09 -20.74 -0.54
C ASP A 556 21.67 -20.56 0.85
N ARG A 557 22.57 -19.60 1.04
CA ARG A 557 23.14 -19.31 2.36
C ARG A 557 22.09 -18.77 3.33
N ALA A 558 21.19 -17.89 2.89
CA ALA A 558 20.08 -17.41 3.70
C ALA A 558 19.19 -18.57 4.17
N MET A 559 18.82 -19.47 3.26
CA MET A 559 17.98 -20.63 3.56
C MET A 559 18.67 -21.61 4.50
N GLU A 560 20.00 -21.79 4.40
CA GLU A 560 20.77 -22.56 5.38
C GLU A 560 20.67 -21.95 6.78
N ILE A 561 20.93 -20.65 6.93
CA ILE A 561 20.87 -19.94 8.22
C ILE A 561 19.46 -20.03 8.82
N LEU A 562 18.43 -19.76 8.03
CA LEU A 562 17.03 -19.83 8.45
C LEU A 562 16.62 -21.26 8.84
N TRP A 563 17.09 -22.25 8.07
CA TRP A 563 16.85 -23.67 8.35
C TRP A 563 17.60 -24.17 9.57
N GLU A 564 18.79 -23.67 9.88
CA GLU A 564 19.51 -24.01 11.11
C GLU A 564 18.87 -23.33 12.31
N ALA A 565 18.43 -22.09 12.15
CA ALA A 565 17.74 -21.33 13.19
C ALA A 565 16.32 -21.85 13.49
N LYS A 566 15.70 -22.58 12.56
CA LYS A 566 14.27 -22.95 12.60
C LYS A 566 13.38 -21.72 12.66
N TYR A 567 13.76 -20.68 11.91
CA TYR A 567 13.13 -19.37 12.04
C TYR A 567 11.89 -19.25 11.15
N PRO A 568 10.69 -18.96 11.72
CA PRO A 568 9.44 -18.91 10.95
C PRO A 568 9.19 -17.58 10.22
N GLY A 569 9.96 -16.54 10.54
CA GLY A 569 9.79 -15.21 9.96
C GLY A 569 10.48 -15.07 8.61
N VAL A 570 10.22 -15.98 7.68
CA VAL A 570 10.71 -15.91 6.30
C VAL A 570 9.55 -15.73 5.34
N ILE A 571 9.69 -14.82 4.38
CA ILE A 571 8.69 -14.61 3.34
C ILE A 571 9.35 -14.43 1.98
N ALA A 572 8.79 -15.09 0.96
CA ALA A 572 8.95 -14.69 -0.43
C ALA A 572 7.69 -13.90 -0.79
N SER A 573 7.74 -12.58 -0.65
CA SER A 573 6.56 -11.72 -0.57
C SER A 573 6.00 -11.31 -1.90
N HIS A 574 6.75 -11.43 -3.00
CA HIS A 574 6.34 -11.06 -4.35
C HIS A 574 7.08 -11.86 -5.43
N THR A 575 6.94 -13.17 -5.38
CA THR A 575 7.78 -14.08 -6.19
C THR A 575 7.03 -14.75 -7.33
N ARG A 576 7.76 -15.53 -8.12
CA ARG A 576 7.29 -16.55 -9.05
C ARG A 576 8.02 -17.88 -8.75
N ILE A 577 7.33 -19.00 -8.94
CA ILE A 577 7.92 -20.34 -8.82
C ILE A 577 8.58 -20.69 -10.16
N ILE A 578 9.91 -20.81 -10.16
CA ILE A 578 10.68 -20.95 -11.40
C ILE A 578 10.40 -22.27 -12.15
N ASP A 579 10.00 -23.34 -11.45
CA ASP A 579 9.62 -24.63 -12.08
C ASP A 579 8.50 -24.47 -13.12
N LEU A 580 7.67 -23.45 -12.98
CA LEU A 580 6.53 -23.17 -13.87
C LEU A 580 6.90 -22.26 -15.05
N LYS A 581 8.18 -21.87 -15.18
CA LYS A 581 8.68 -20.96 -16.22
C LYS A 581 9.70 -21.66 -17.14
N GLU A 582 9.93 -21.04 -18.30
CA GLU A 582 10.88 -21.50 -19.31
C GLU A 582 11.62 -20.32 -19.96
N GLY A 583 12.82 -20.60 -20.47
CA GLY A 583 13.64 -19.64 -21.20
C GLY A 583 13.97 -18.39 -20.38
N GLN A 584 13.92 -17.23 -21.04
CA GLN A 584 14.27 -15.95 -20.41
C GLN A 584 13.30 -15.51 -19.29
N LYS A 585 12.14 -16.18 -19.11
CA LYS A 585 11.21 -15.92 -18.00
C LYS A 585 11.57 -16.69 -16.71
N ALA A 586 12.56 -17.59 -16.78
CA ALA A 586 13.04 -18.40 -15.66
C ALA A 586 14.33 -17.78 -15.06
N TRP A 587 14.18 -16.61 -14.42
CA TRP A 587 15.26 -15.80 -13.83
C TRP A 587 15.21 -15.67 -12.30
N GLU A 588 14.04 -15.90 -11.69
CA GLU A 588 13.85 -15.87 -10.24
C GLU A 588 14.43 -17.09 -9.52
N GLN A 589 14.83 -16.95 -8.25
CA GLN A 589 15.56 -18.01 -7.54
C GLN A 589 14.66 -19.00 -6.78
N LEU A 590 13.35 -18.73 -6.65
CA LEU A 590 12.45 -19.57 -5.89
C LEU A 590 11.96 -20.79 -6.69
N ASP A 591 12.52 -21.96 -6.40
CA ASP A 591 12.05 -23.25 -6.92
C ASP A 591 11.17 -24.01 -5.92
N ILE A 592 10.51 -25.07 -6.39
CA ILE A 592 9.62 -25.89 -5.56
C ILE A 592 10.34 -26.42 -4.30
N PRO A 593 11.58 -26.97 -4.36
CA PRO A 593 12.31 -27.37 -3.15
C PRO A 593 12.49 -26.24 -2.13
N ARG A 594 12.92 -25.04 -2.55
CA ARG A 594 13.07 -23.89 -1.65
C ARG A 594 11.71 -23.41 -1.12
N MET A 595 10.67 -23.39 -1.97
CA MET A 595 9.29 -23.11 -1.58
C MET A 595 8.81 -24.06 -0.47
N ILE A 596 9.01 -25.37 -0.64
CA ILE A 596 8.65 -26.37 0.38
C ILE A 596 9.40 -26.08 1.68
N LYS A 597 10.70 -25.75 1.64
CA LYS A 597 11.47 -25.39 2.85
C LYS A 597 10.92 -24.15 3.55
N ILE A 598 10.53 -23.10 2.82
CA ILE A 598 9.91 -21.90 3.41
C ILE A 598 8.58 -22.26 4.08
N LEU A 599 7.74 -23.02 3.37
CA LEU A 599 6.47 -23.51 3.92
C LEU A 599 6.72 -24.37 5.16
N GLN A 600 7.77 -25.21 5.16
CA GLN A 600 8.25 -26.01 6.29
C GLN A 600 8.94 -25.20 7.40
N LEU A 601 9.15 -23.90 7.25
CA LEU A 601 9.56 -23.04 8.35
C LEU A 601 8.38 -22.28 8.94
N GLY A 602 7.24 -22.25 8.24
CA GLY A 602 6.06 -21.49 8.63
C GLY A 602 6.00 -20.12 8.04
N GLY A 603 6.89 -19.90 7.08
CA GLY A 603 6.92 -18.73 6.26
C GLY A 603 5.78 -18.70 5.25
N ILE A 604 5.81 -17.65 4.46
CA ILE A 604 4.81 -17.36 3.44
C ILE A 604 5.49 -17.33 2.08
N VAL A 605 4.81 -17.87 1.08
CA VAL A 605 5.16 -17.69 -0.32
C VAL A 605 3.96 -17.03 -1.00
N ALA A 606 4.18 -15.83 -1.51
CA ALA A 606 3.16 -14.97 -2.07
C ALA A 606 3.49 -14.70 -3.56
N PRO A 607 2.83 -15.42 -4.48
CA PRO A 607 3.04 -15.17 -5.89
C PRO A 607 2.58 -13.76 -6.28
N MET A 608 3.33 -13.09 -7.15
CA MET A 608 2.86 -11.85 -7.76
C MET A 608 1.51 -12.05 -8.46
N LEU A 609 0.75 -10.98 -8.64
CA LEU A 609 -0.62 -11.06 -9.11
C LEU A 609 -0.77 -11.65 -10.53
N TRP A 610 0.18 -11.39 -11.45
CA TRP A 610 0.21 -12.10 -12.74
C TRP A 610 0.48 -13.58 -12.58
N GLU A 611 1.38 -13.94 -11.68
CA GLU A 611 1.83 -15.31 -11.51
C GLU A 611 0.78 -16.15 -10.78
N THR A 612 -0.03 -15.50 -9.94
CA THR A 612 -1.30 -16.03 -9.45
C THR A 612 -2.21 -16.45 -10.62
N LEU A 613 -2.32 -15.62 -11.67
CA LEU A 613 -3.10 -15.95 -12.87
C LEU A 613 -2.43 -17.00 -13.78
N GLU A 614 -1.19 -17.40 -13.54
CA GLU A 614 -0.51 -18.50 -14.25
C GLU A 614 -0.46 -19.81 -13.43
N GLY A 615 -1.19 -19.87 -12.32
CA GLY A 615 -1.33 -21.10 -11.50
C GLY A 615 -0.27 -21.24 -10.40
N HIS A 616 0.57 -20.23 -10.17
CA HIS A 616 1.57 -20.28 -9.10
C HIS A 616 0.92 -20.34 -7.72
N GLN A 617 -0.16 -19.58 -7.52
CA GLN A 617 -0.95 -19.62 -6.28
C GLN A 617 -1.47 -21.03 -5.99
N LYS A 618 -1.96 -21.73 -7.01
CA LYS A 618 -2.39 -23.11 -6.88
C LYS A 618 -1.24 -24.05 -6.55
N CYS A 619 -0.06 -23.88 -7.16
CA CYS A 619 1.12 -24.67 -6.81
C CYS A 619 1.47 -24.55 -5.32
N VAL A 620 1.54 -23.33 -4.77
CA VAL A 620 1.77 -23.12 -3.33
C VAL A 620 0.67 -23.81 -2.51
N ALA A 621 -0.60 -23.62 -2.90
CA ALA A 621 -1.74 -24.17 -2.19
C ALA A 621 -1.77 -25.70 -2.20
N ASP A 622 -1.40 -26.35 -3.30
CA ASP A 622 -1.36 -27.81 -3.42
C ASP A 622 -0.28 -28.39 -2.48
N TYR A 623 0.92 -27.80 -2.45
CA TYR A 623 2.00 -28.25 -1.56
C TYR A 623 1.67 -27.99 -0.08
N LEU A 624 1.05 -26.86 0.23
CA LEU A 624 0.58 -26.56 1.57
C LEU A 624 -0.50 -27.57 2.01
N LYS A 625 -1.44 -27.90 1.11
CA LYS A 625 -2.47 -28.91 1.38
C LYS A 625 -1.86 -30.30 1.60
N LEU A 626 -0.89 -30.69 0.77
CA LEU A 626 -0.16 -31.95 0.93
C LEU A 626 0.53 -32.03 2.29
N MET A 627 1.15 -30.93 2.75
CA MET A 627 1.77 -30.88 4.08
C MET A 627 0.76 -31.08 5.20
N MET A 628 -0.40 -30.42 5.11
CA MET A 628 -1.48 -30.54 6.10
C MET A 628 -2.15 -31.93 6.10
N ASP A 629 -2.12 -32.64 4.97
CA ASP A 629 -2.72 -33.98 4.83
C ASP A 629 -1.74 -35.11 5.22
N GLY A 630 -0.60 -34.79 5.82
CA GLY A 630 0.37 -35.76 6.32
C GLY A 630 1.49 -36.09 5.32
N GLY A 631 1.84 -35.15 4.45
CA GLY A 631 2.97 -35.27 3.52
C GLY A 631 2.73 -36.24 2.36
N GLY A 632 3.79 -36.50 1.59
CA GLY A 632 3.77 -37.37 0.42
C GLY A 632 4.25 -36.65 -0.83
N ARG A 633 3.59 -36.89 -1.96
CA ARG A 633 3.99 -36.38 -3.28
C ARG A 633 2.77 -36.01 -4.10
N ILE A 634 2.89 -34.95 -4.89
CA ILE A 634 1.87 -34.56 -5.88
C ILE A 634 2.27 -35.16 -7.23
N GLU A 635 1.40 -35.98 -7.81
CA GLU A 635 1.54 -36.46 -9.19
C GLU A 635 1.08 -35.37 -10.16
N ASN A 636 2.01 -34.52 -10.59
CA ASN A 636 1.78 -33.45 -11.56
C ASN A 636 3.00 -33.30 -12.47
N GLU A 637 2.83 -33.49 -13.78
CA GLU A 637 3.94 -33.46 -14.75
C GLU A 637 4.70 -32.12 -14.77
N GLN A 638 4.01 -31.00 -14.52
CA GLN A 638 4.63 -29.68 -14.47
C GLN A 638 5.51 -29.52 -13.22
N TYR A 639 5.06 -30.04 -12.08
CA TYR A 639 5.80 -29.98 -10.81
C TYR A 639 6.97 -30.96 -10.79
N GLU A 640 6.87 -32.07 -11.53
CA GLU A 640 7.88 -33.13 -11.58
C GLU A 640 8.95 -32.92 -12.67
N LYS A 641 8.83 -31.86 -13.49
CA LYS A 641 9.69 -31.58 -14.64
C LYS A 641 11.19 -31.62 -14.32
N TYR A 642 11.58 -31.13 -13.15
CA TYR A 642 12.98 -31.01 -12.70
C TYR A 642 13.31 -31.92 -11.51
N GLY A 643 12.47 -32.91 -11.21
CA GLY A 643 12.66 -33.85 -10.11
C GLY A 643 11.38 -34.16 -9.36
N GLN A 644 11.39 -35.26 -8.61
CA GLN A 644 10.29 -35.63 -7.74
C GLN A 644 10.42 -34.87 -6.42
N ASN A 645 9.46 -34.00 -6.12
CA ASN A 645 9.43 -33.23 -4.88
C ASN A 645 8.51 -33.93 -3.87
N GLU A 646 9.09 -34.40 -2.77
CA GLU A 646 8.34 -34.98 -1.65
C GLU A 646 8.21 -33.98 -0.51
N VAL A 647 7.06 -34.00 0.16
CA VAL A 647 6.80 -33.20 1.37
C VAL A 647 6.80 -34.13 2.57
N HIS A 648 7.62 -33.81 3.56
CA HIS A 648 7.60 -34.53 4.82
C HIS A 648 6.44 -34.06 5.72
N ALA A 649 5.80 -35.00 6.40
CA ALA A 649 4.59 -34.78 7.21
C ALA A 649 4.85 -34.07 8.55
N SER A 650 6.09 -34.10 9.04
CA SER A 650 6.42 -33.80 10.45
C SER A 650 6.14 -32.35 10.87
N TRP A 651 5.93 -31.44 9.92
CA TRP A 651 5.93 -30.02 10.21
C TRP A 651 4.57 -29.42 10.58
N TYR A 652 3.46 -30.08 10.23
CA TYR A 652 2.11 -29.54 10.45
C TYR A 652 1.77 -29.28 11.93
N ASP A 653 2.40 -30.01 12.86
CA ASP A 653 2.12 -29.94 14.31
C ASP A 653 3.34 -30.32 15.17
N MET A 654 4.52 -29.74 14.90
CA MET A 654 5.75 -30.09 15.65
C MET A 654 5.70 -29.79 17.15
N ASN A 655 4.77 -28.95 17.59
CA ASN A 655 4.67 -28.53 18.97
C ASN A 655 3.53 -29.27 19.72
N ASP A 656 2.79 -30.18 19.07
CA ASP A 656 1.52 -30.77 19.57
C ASP A 656 0.58 -29.66 20.09
N GLU A 657 0.65 -28.51 19.42
CA GLU A 657 -0.10 -27.32 19.73
C GLU A 657 -1.00 -27.06 18.53
N SER A 658 -2.26 -27.48 18.64
CA SER A 658 -3.30 -27.19 17.63
C SER A 658 -3.51 -25.69 17.35
N LEU A 659 -2.82 -24.83 18.10
CA LEU A 659 -2.80 -23.39 17.99
C LEU A 659 -1.66 -22.88 17.08
N ASP A 660 -0.78 -23.77 16.60
CA ASP A 660 0.36 -23.51 15.71
C ASP A 660 0.21 -24.13 14.31
N ASP A 661 -0.95 -24.71 14.02
CA ASP A 661 -1.27 -25.35 12.74
C ASP A 661 -1.01 -24.41 11.54
N LEU A 662 -0.55 -25.02 10.45
CA LEU A 662 -0.57 -24.36 9.17
C LEU A 662 -2.00 -24.04 8.74
N VAL A 663 -2.15 -22.85 8.17
CA VAL A 663 -3.40 -22.41 7.57
C VAL A 663 -3.27 -22.64 6.09
N TRP A 664 -4.25 -23.31 5.48
CA TRP A 664 -4.34 -23.41 4.02
C TRP A 664 -4.70 -22.04 3.43
N GLY A 665 -3.72 -21.15 3.35
CA GLY A 665 -3.85 -19.76 2.96
C GLY A 665 -2.64 -19.32 2.14
N VAL A 666 -2.89 -18.70 0.99
CA VAL A 666 -1.85 -18.25 0.06
C VAL A 666 -2.15 -16.80 -0.34
N PRO A 667 -1.36 -15.83 0.13
CA PRO A 667 -1.51 -14.43 -0.27
C PRO A 667 -1.05 -14.21 -1.71
N TYR A 668 -1.31 -13.00 -2.21
CA TYR A 668 -0.69 -12.48 -3.43
C TYR A 668 0.18 -11.27 -3.10
N ALA A 669 0.99 -10.86 -4.08
CA ALA A 669 1.59 -9.53 -4.15
C ALA A 669 1.05 -8.75 -5.34
N THR A 670 0.57 -7.54 -5.11
CA THR A 670 0.28 -6.64 -6.24
C THR A 670 1.53 -6.08 -6.85
N ASP A 671 2.55 -5.81 -6.03
CA ASP A 671 3.74 -5.06 -6.44
C ASP A 671 3.36 -3.72 -7.12
N VAL A 672 2.24 -3.15 -6.67
CA VAL A 672 1.69 -1.92 -7.23
C VAL A 672 2.67 -0.76 -7.01
N ASN A 673 2.91 -0.01 -8.08
CA ASN A 673 3.95 1.01 -8.16
C ASN A 673 5.38 0.50 -7.91
N GLY A 674 5.68 -0.80 -7.94
CA GLY A 674 7.04 -1.37 -7.80
C GLY A 674 7.88 -1.32 -9.08
N ALA A 675 7.55 -0.43 -10.01
CA ALA A 675 8.05 -0.44 -11.38
C ALA A 675 7.72 -1.72 -12.19
N CYS A 676 6.82 -2.57 -11.69
CA CYS A 676 6.16 -3.62 -12.44
C CYS A 676 4.79 -3.10 -12.92
N PRO A 677 4.29 -3.53 -14.10
CA PRO A 677 2.92 -3.21 -14.50
C PRO A 677 1.86 -3.78 -13.50
N LEU A 678 0.56 -3.75 -13.81
CA LEU A 678 -0.45 -4.62 -13.14
C LEU A 678 -1.05 -5.60 -14.17
N PRO A 679 -1.81 -6.64 -13.81
CA PRO A 679 -2.33 -7.60 -14.81
C PRO A 679 -3.12 -6.98 -15.98
N ASN A 680 -2.73 -7.33 -17.21
CA ASN A 680 -3.57 -7.22 -18.40
C ASN A 680 -4.00 -8.61 -18.88
N PHE A 681 -5.30 -8.81 -19.08
CA PHE A 681 -5.89 -10.06 -19.55
C PHE A 681 -5.55 -10.42 -20.99
N ASP A 682 -5.06 -9.49 -21.82
CA ASP A 682 -4.59 -9.78 -23.19
C ASP A 682 -3.56 -10.92 -23.24
N THR A 683 -2.79 -11.11 -22.17
CA THR A 683 -1.79 -12.19 -22.05
C THR A 683 -2.29 -13.43 -21.30
N PHE A 684 -3.56 -13.45 -20.88
CA PHE A 684 -4.17 -14.51 -20.07
C PHE A 684 -5.41 -15.09 -20.76
N PRO A 685 -5.24 -16.04 -21.71
CA PRO A 685 -6.36 -16.58 -22.49
C PRO A 685 -7.48 -17.19 -21.63
N GLN A 686 -7.15 -17.78 -20.49
CA GLN A 686 -8.08 -18.37 -19.52
C GLN A 686 -8.92 -17.33 -18.75
N PHE A 687 -8.49 -16.05 -18.72
CA PHE A 687 -9.18 -14.95 -18.05
C PHE A 687 -9.76 -13.91 -19.03
N GLN A 688 -9.95 -14.30 -20.30
CA GLN A 688 -10.55 -13.46 -21.34
C GLN A 688 -12.06 -13.25 -21.18
N GLU A 689 -12.74 -14.12 -20.43
CA GLU A 689 -14.18 -13.97 -20.18
C GLU A 689 -14.49 -12.66 -19.44
N THR A 690 -15.58 -12.02 -19.85
CA THR A 690 -16.01 -10.74 -19.28
C THR A 690 -16.83 -10.95 -18.00
N ILE A 691 -16.58 -10.14 -16.98
CA ILE A 691 -17.41 -10.13 -15.78
C ILE A 691 -18.64 -9.22 -15.96
N GLU A 692 -19.78 -9.64 -15.42
CA GLU A 692 -20.97 -8.79 -15.30
C GLU A 692 -20.91 -7.97 -14.01
N TYR A 693 -21.16 -6.66 -14.11
CA TYR A 693 -21.17 -5.72 -12.98
C TYR A 693 -22.48 -5.79 -12.17
N GLY A 694 -22.43 -5.30 -10.93
CA GLY A 694 -23.47 -5.55 -9.92
C GLY A 694 -23.26 -6.87 -9.17
N PHE A 695 -22.03 -7.39 -9.16
CA PHE A 695 -21.69 -8.64 -8.48
C PHE A 695 -21.55 -8.44 -6.97
N GLY A 696 -21.99 -9.45 -6.22
CA GLY A 696 -22.08 -9.45 -4.77
C GLY A 696 -20.86 -10.02 -4.05
N PRO A 697 -20.97 -10.36 -2.76
CA PRO A 697 -19.82 -10.66 -1.91
C PRO A 697 -18.92 -11.73 -2.54
N LEU A 698 -17.63 -11.45 -2.57
CA LEU A 698 -16.64 -12.26 -3.27
C LEU A 698 -16.30 -13.55 -2.52
N PHE A 699 -16.59 -13.60 -1.21
CA PHE A 699 -16.36 -14.80 -0.42
C PHE A 699 -17.28 -14.88 0.79
N PRO A 700 -17.79 -16.07 1.16
CA PRO A 700 -18.59 -16.25 2.36
C PRO A 700 -17.81 -15.88 3.62
N GLY A 701 -18.45 -15.18 4.56
CA GLY A 701 -17.80 -14.77 5.80
C GLY A 701 -16.91 -13.53 5.68
N VAL A 702 -16.88 -12.80 4.57
CA VAL A 702 -16.23 -11.46 4.57
C VAL A 702 -17.07 -10.43 5.33
N TYR A 703 -18.39 -10.59 5.27
CA TYR A 703 -19.39 -9.71 5.85
C TYR A 703 -20.29 -10.46 6.83
N SER A 704 -20.77 -9.76 7.85
CA SER A 704 -21.74 -10.32 8.79
C SER A 704 -23.10 -10.55 8.11
N PRO A 705 -23.90 -11.52 8.59
CA PRO A 705 -25.26 -11.72 8.08
C PRO A 705 -26.08 -10.42 8.18
N GLY A 706 -26.82 -10.09 7.11
CA GLY A 706 -27.60 -8.83 7.04
C GLY A 706 -26.85 -7.64 6.42
N THR A 707 -25.60 -7.84 6.01
CA THR A 707 -24.86 -6.90 5.15
C THR A 707 -24.87 -7.40 3.70
N GLU A 708 -25.38 -6.57 2.80
CA GLU A 708 -25.39 -6.79 1.36
C GLU A 708 -24.44 -5.77 0.71
N ILE A 709 -23.56 -6.26 -0.16
CA ILE A 709 -22.65 -5.43 -0.94
C ILE A 709 -22.74 -5.80 -2.41
N SER A 710 -22.64 -4.82 -3.30
CA SER A 710 -22.39 -5.03 -4.73
C SER A 710 -21.38 -4.03 -5.29
N PHE A 711 -20.62 -4.46 -6.30
CA PHE A 711 -19.61 -3.64 -6.97
C PHE A 711 -20.02 -3.32 -8.40
N GLU A 712 -19.98 -2.03 -8.76
CA GLU A 712 -20.24 -1.52 -10.12
C GLU A 712 -18.93 -1.18 -10.85
N LYS A 713 -18.96 -0.63 -12.07
CA LYS A 713 -17.72 -0.13 -12.70
C LYS A 713 -17.10 0.98 -11.86
N GLN A 714 -15.77 1.02 -11.76
CA GLN A 714 -15.07 2.11 -11.07
C GLN A 714 -15.13 3.38 -11.91
N VAL A 715 -15.48 4.49 -11.28
CA VAL A 715 -15.55 5.81 -11.90
C VAL A 715 -14.67 6.76 -11.09
N THR A 716 -13.69 7.35 -11.77
CA THR A 716 -12.85 8.42 -11.22
C THR A 716 -12.87 9.57 -12.21
N GLY A 717 -13.41 10.73 -11.79
CA GLY A 717 -13.54 11.88 -12.67
C GLY A 717 -14.54 11.62 -13.79
N SER A 718 -14.15 11.86 -15.04
CA SER A 718 -14.95 11.54 -16.23
C SER A 718 -14.66 10.12 -16.76
N ARG A 719 -13.72 9.39 -16.14
CA ARG A 719 -13.27 8.07 -16.60
C ARG A 719 -14.02 6.93 -15.92
N ILE A 720 -14.45 5.98 -16.73
CA ILE A 720 -14.91 4.66 -16.27
C ILE A 720 -13.76 3.67 -16.48
N PHE A 721 -13.33 3.02 -15.40
CA PHE A 721 -12.37 1.92 -15.42
C PHE A 721 -13.13 0.60 -15.42
N ASP A 722 -12.91 -0.19 -16.47
CA ASP A 722 -13.56 -1.48 -16.73
C ASP A 722 -12.47 -2.53 -16.93
N ILE A 723 -12.44 -3.54 -16.06
CA ILE A 723 -11.41 -4.57 -16.08
C ILE A 723 -11.48 -5.45 -17.35
N ASN A 724 -12.63 -5.47 -18.02
CA ASN A 724 -12.83 -6.25 -19.24
C ASN A 724 -12.24 -5.56 -20.48
N GLY A 725 -11.85 -4.29 -20.36
CA GLY A 725 -11.29 -3.51 -21.44
C GLY A 725 -9.78 -3.68 -21.61
N ASP A 726 -9.23 -2.85 -22.48
CA ASP A 726 -7.81 -2.81 -22.89
C ASP A 726 -6.85 -2.25 -21.83
N ARG A 727 -7.38 -1.75 -20.69
CA ARG A 727 -6.57 -1.21 -19.60
C ARG A 727 -6.20 -2.22 -18.51
N GLY A 728 -6.80 -3.41 -18.54
CA GLY A 728 -6.64 -4.42 -17.51
C GLY A 728 -6.92 -3.88 -16.10
N MET A 729 -6.15 -4.36 -15.12
CA MET A 729 -6.16 -3.83 -13.77
C MET A 729 -5.35 -2.53 -13.71
N ALA A 730 -6.01 -1.39 -13.94
CA ALA A 730 -5.36 -0.08 -13.96
C ALA A 730 -4.88 0.42 -12.58
N HIS A 731 -5.58 0.09 -11.50
CA HIS A 731 -5.30 0.57 -10.14
C HIS A 731 -5.97 -0.31 -9.09
N TYR A 732 -5.61 -0.16 -7.82
CA TYR A 732 -6.16 -0.92 -6.68
C TYR A 732 -7.68 -1.00 -6.60
N GLY A 733 -8.39 0.03 -7.09
CA GLY A 733 -9.85 0.10 -7.09
C GLY A 733 -10.53 -0.99 -7.92
N LEU A 734 -9.77 -1.70 -8.75
CA LEU A 734 -10.24 -2.84 -9.53
C LEU A 734 -9.93 -4.20 -8.87
N MET A 735 -9.42 -4.23 -7.64
CA MET A 735 -9.25 -5.52 -6.93
C MET A 735 -10.55 -6.33 -6.78
N PRO A 736 -11.73 -5.74 -6.49
CA PRO A 736 -12.98 -6.50 -6.50
C PRO A 736 -13.23 -7.18 -7.86
N ASP A 737 -13.00 -6.45 -8.95
CA ASP A 737 -13.14 -6.90 -10.33
C ASP A 737 -12.14 -8.02 -10.66
N MET A 738 -10.90 -7.87 -10.21
CA MET A 738 -9.81 -8.82 -10.40
C MET A 738 -10.12 -10.15 -9.70
N ILE A 739 -10.55 -10.09 -8.44
CA ILE A 739 -11.01 -11.28 -7.70
C ILE A 739 -12.21 -11.92 -8.40
N ARG A 740 -13.15 -11.11 -8.92
CA ARG A 740 -14.27 -11.63 -9.69
C ARG A 740 -13.82 -12.35 -10.98
N LYS A 741 -12.75 -11.87 -11.65
CA LYS A 741 -12.13 -12.58 -12.78
C LYS A 741 -11.45 -13.87 -12.33
N MET A 742 -10.72 -13.88 -11.21
CA MET A 742 -10.10 -15.10 -10.66
C MET A 742 -11.12 -16.21 -10.42
N GLN A 743 -12.33 -15.87 -9.98
CA GLN A 743 -13.43 -16.84 -9.77
C GLN A 743 -13.91 -17.55 -11.04
N LEU A 744 -13.60 -17.02 -12.23
CA LEU A 744 -14.00 -17.63 -13.49
C LEU A 744 -13.19 -18.88 -13.81
N ASP A 745 -11.97 -19.01 -13.26
CA ASP A 745 -11.09 -20.16 -13.48
C ASP A 745 -10.59 -20.77 -12.16
N PRO A 746 -11.42 -21.59 -11.49
CA PRO A 746 -11.06 -22.25 -10.24
C PRO A 746 -9.98 -23.32 -10.39
N GLU A 747 -9.63 -23.71 -11.62
CA GLU A 747 -8.53 -24.65 -11.88
C GLU A 747 -7.16 -23.95 -11.81
N THR A 748 -7.12 -22.62 -11.93
CA THR A 748 -5.90 -21.81 -11.87
C THR A 748 -5.76 -21.08 -10.52
N VAL A 749 -6.86 -20.55 -9.97
CA VAL A 749 -6.84 -19.80 -8.69
C VAL A 749 -7.83 -20.38 -7.69
N LEU A 750 -7.33 -20.74 -6.51
CA LEU A 750 -8.13 -21.30 -5.42
C LEU A 750 -8.59 -20.18 -4.48
N MET A 751 -9.89 -19.88 -4.50
CA MET A 751 -10.48 -18.79 -3.70
C MET A 751 -10.37 -19.00 -2.18
N GLN A 752 -10.50 -20.25 -1.69
CA GLN A 752 -10.43 -20.53 -0.26
C GLN A 752 -9.04 -20.23 0.33
N PRO A 753 -7.92 -20.72 -0.26
CA PRO A 753 -6.58 -20.29 0.14
C PRO A 753 -6.37 -18.78 0.04
N LEU A 754 -6.86 -18.14 -1.02
CA LEU A 754 -6.74 -16.69 -1.16
C LEU A 754 -7.41 -15.96 0.02
N PHE A 755 -8.65 -16.31 0.38
CA PHE A 755 -9.39 -15.68 1.48
C PHE A 755 -9.01 -16.19 2.89
N ASN A 756 -8.10 -17.16 3.00
CA ASN A 756 -7.47 -17.57 4.25
C ASN A 756 -6.10 -16.89 4.46
N SER A 757 -5.60 -16.14 3.47
CA SER A 757 -4.23 -15.64 3.47
C SER A 757 -3.96 -14.57 4.53
N ALA A 758 -4.96 -13.77 4.93
CA ALA A 758 -4.82 -12.86 6.07
C ALA A 758 -4.56 -13.64 7.36
N GLU A 759 -5.30 -14.73 7.59
CA GLU A 759 -5.07 -15.59 8.74
C GLU A 759 -3.69 -16.26 8.67
N ALA A 760 -3.26 -16.73 7.49
CA ALA A 760 -1.93 -17.33 7.32
C ALA A 760 -0.80 -16.34 7.68
N TYR A 761 -0.89 -15.08 7.24
CA TYR A 761 0.07 -14.03 7.59
C TYR A 761 0.08 -13.75 9.11
N LEU A 762 -1.10 -13.68 9.74
CA LEU A 762 -1.21 -13.48 11.19
C LEU A 762 -0.62 -14.66 11.97
N ARG A 763 -0.78 -15.89 11.48
CA ARG A 763 -0.15 -17.07 12.09
C ARG A 763 1.36 -17.02 11.98
N MET A 764 1.92 -16.67 10.83
CA MET A 764 3.38 -16.46 10.70
C MET A 764 3.87 -15.44 11.73
N MET A 765 3.21 -14.28 11.85
CA MET A 765 3.53 -13.27 12.87
C MET A 765 3.47 -13.81 14.29
N GLU A 766 2.46 -14.61 14.64
CA GLU A 766 2.37 -15.27 15.96
C GLU A 766 3.54 -16.24 16.22
N ARG A 767 4.06 -16.92 15.19
CA ARG A 767 5.23 -17.78 15.32
C ARG A 767 6.49 -16.95 15.54
N VAL A 768 6.65 -15.87 14.77
CA VAL A 768 7.76 -14.92 14.91
C VAL A 768 7.79 -14.31 16.31
N GLU A 769 6.64 -13.84 16.81
CA GLU A 769 6.53 -13.23 18.14
C GLU A 769 6.84 -14.22 19.27
N ARG A 770 6.56 -15.51 19.08
CA ARG A 770 6.87 -16.60 20.02
C ARG A 770 8.28 -17.17 19.88
N TYR A 771 8.99 -16.87 18.79
CA TYR A 771 10.31 -17.45 18.50
C TYR A 771 11.29 -17.28 19.67
N SER A 772 11.90 -18.38 20.06
CA SER A 772 12.83 -18.47 21.20
C SER A 772 13.73 -19.69 21.08
N ASP A 773 14.61 -19.89 22.05
CA ASP A 773 15.47 -21.08 22.09
C ASP A 773 14.66 -22.39 22.22
N THR A 774 13.41 -22.32 22.71
CA THR A 774 12.52 -23.47 22.92
C THR A 774 11.37 -23.56 21.93
N TYR A 775 11.15 -22.54 21.10
CA TYR A 775 10.05 -22.49 20.14
C TYR A 775 10.54 -21.98 18.78
N PRO A 776 10.31 -22.72 17.68
CA PRO A 776 9.66 -24.04 17.62
C PRO A 776 10.48 -25.13 18.33
N ALA A 777 9.87 -26.30 18.59
CA ALA A 777 10.57 -27.46 19.12
C ALA A 777 11.83 -27.75 18.29
N ARG A 778 12.99 -27.91 18.93
CA ARG A 778 14.28 -28.20 18.27
C ARG A 778 14.68 -29.67 18.31
N ASP A 779 13.76 -30.55 18.71
CA ASP A 779 14.02 -31.99 18.69
C ASP A 779 14.19 -32.45 17.23
N SER A 780 15.27 -33.19 16.97
CA SER A 780 15.64 -33.56 15.61
C SER A 780 14.61 -34.51 14.98
N GLU A 781 13.81 -35.22 15.78
CA GLU A 781 12.71 -36.06 15.28
C GLU A 781 11.64 -35.29 14.48
N TYR A 782 11.52 -33.97 14.69
CA TYR A 782 10.56 -33.13 13.95
C TYR A 782 11.16 -32.49 12.68
N TRP A 783 12.50 -32.48 12.54
CA TRP A 783 13.22 -31.74 11.51
C TRP A 783 14.16 -32.58 10.61
N GLU A 784 14.56 -33.77 11.06
CA GLU A 784 15.21 -34.82 10.24
C GLU A 784 14.17 -35.50 9.34
#